data_AF-A0A1Q5KSG4-F1
#
_entry.id   AF-A0A1Q5KSG4-F1
#
_cell.length_a   1.000
_cell.length_b   1.000
_cell.length_c   1.000
_cell.angle_alpha   90.00
_cell.angle_beta   90.00
_cell.angle_gamma   90.00
#
_symmetry.space_group_name_H-M   'P 1'
#
loop_
_entity.id
_entity.type
_entity.pdbx_description
1 polymer ?
#
loop_
_entity_poly.entity_id
_entity_poly.type
_entity_poly.pdbx_seq_one_letter_code
_entity_poly.pdbx_strand_id
1 'polypeptide(L)'
;MPVKVSVVVPVYNPGPYIEDCAASLLNQSLPADAYEVIFVDDGSTDGTSARLDELAAQHAHVKVLHQENSGWSGRPRNVGIDAARGEFVMFVDNDDHLGHEALERMYDYGVANKADVIVGKMAGKGRPVPVELFRRNHPHATVDNAPLIDSLTPHKMLRRSFLDRTGLRFREGRRRLEDHVFVTEAYLRADNVSVLSDYVCYYHVKRDDAANAGFQRFDPVGYYKNLREALDVVERYTEPGPLRDKLLRRWLRVEMADRMSGRRLLAMPDDYRRELFREIHAVMVERFGPGVAAGLRPGQRIVAALLREDRYDDLVAFAEWEAGVRPRSVPTAVEWQDGILRVGLTAEYVTADGPLTVTADAPRPAADGAPRDAAEAAAWLGAAAADGFERATADLILRDRATAASFFQPVELTRERVPAEDGGTRLVLRATAGVDPGTAAGGAPLHGGLWDMFVRVSLGGWTKECRLGPAPEQAPALPPAGIVAGRVVLPYWTKQGRNLSLDVDRAVKSLGLHRLTPADAAVSDAETLTVALPLYVPDSTAATLRLTATASGRTLDRPAVLTPADGVHSLLEASIPSRELRNTVWRTGLGLPDGRVPALALLLRVGRGRGDVEVVRAGRPGPLRRLVRVARRALRAALGRTSTGRA
;
A
#
# COMPACT_ATOMS: atom_id res chain seq x y z
N MET A 1 -5.59 -33.85 -12.64
CA MET A 1 -6.87 -33.12 -12.42
C MET A 1 -7.04 -32.11 -13.55
N PRO A 2 -8.22 -31.55 -13.83
CA PRO A 2 -8.32 -30.43 -14.78
C PRO A 2 -7.46 -29.25 -14.29
N VAL A 3 -6.79 -28.57 -15.21
CA VAL A 3 -6.02 -27.35 -14.90
C VAL A 3 -7.01 -26.28 -14.46
N LYS A 4 -6.82 -25.72 -13.26
CA LYS A 4 -7.66 -24.66 -12.70
C LYS A 4 -7.32 -23.29 -13.28
N VAL A 5 -6.03 -22.98 -13.37
CA VAL A 5 -5.54 -21.67 -13.83
C VAL A 5 -4.42 -21.81 -14.85
N SER A 6 -4.49 -21.05 -15.94
CA SER A 6 -3.36 -20.79 -16.83
C SER A 6 -2.85 -19.37 -16.58
N VAL A 7 -1.61 -19.23 -16.12
CA VAL A 7 -0.95 -17.93 -16.00
C VAL A 7 -0.27 -17.59 -17.32
N VAL A 8 -0.62 -16.46 -17.93
CA VAL A 8 -0.05 -15.99 -19.20
C VAL A 8 0.87 -14.81 -18.93
N VAL A 9 2.13 -14.94 -19.33
CA VAL A 9 3.18 -13.94 -19.13
C VAL A 9 3.74 -13.50 -20.48
N PRO A 10 3.42 -12.30 -20.99
CA PRO A 10 4.08 -11.74 -22.17
C PRO A 10 5.51 -11.30 -21.81
N VAL A 11 6.51 -11.82 -22.52
CA VAL A 11 7.93 -11.62 -22.21
C VAL A 11 8.63 -10.88 -23.34
N TYR A 12 9.30 -9.77 -23.03
CA TYR A 12 10.23 -9.12 -23.95
C TYR A 12 11.32 -8.38 -23.17
N ASN A 13 12.56 -8.87 -23.25
CA ASN A 13 13.75 -8.30 -22.63
C ASN A 13 13.59 -7.85 -21.16
N PRO A 14 13.05 -8.69 -20.26
CA PRO A 14 12.86 -8.32 -18.86
C PRO A 14 14.19 -8.19 -18.09
N GLY A 15 15.32 -8.69 -18.58
CA GLY A 15 16.58 -8.68 -17.86
C GLY A 15 16.50 -9.49 -16.55
N PRO A 16 16.89 -8.93 -15.39
CA PRO A 16 16.89 -9.63 -14.10
C PRO A 16 15.52 -9.67 -13.39
N TYR A 17 14.48 -9.05 -13.94
CA TYR A 17 13.17 -9.00 -13.30
C TYR A 17 12.36 -10.29 -13.52
N ILE A 18 12.73 -11.10 -14.52
CA ILE A 18 12.04 -12.35 -14.83
C ILE A 18 12.22 -13.39 -13.73
N GLU A 19 13.33 -13.34 -12.99
CA GLU A 19 13.61 -14.23 -11.87
C GLU A 19 12.60 -14.07 -10.72
N ASP A 20 12.33 -12.83 -10.30
CA ASP A 20 11.36 -12.54 -9.25
C ASP A 20 9.94 -12.93 -9.71
N CYS A 21 9.61 -12.64 -10.97
CA CYS A 21 8.35 -13.04 -11.59
C CYS A 21 8.19 -14.57 -11.54
N ALA A 22 9.13 -15.32 -12.13
CA ALA A 22 9.10 -16.78 -12.19
C ALA A 22 9.09 -17.43 -10.81
N ALA A 23 9.92 -16.95 -9.87
CA ALA A 23 9.96 -17.46 -8.50
C ALA A 23 8.60 -17.29 -7.80
N SER A 24 7.92 -16.17 -8.01
CA SER A 24 6.58 -15.94 -7.44
C SER A 24 5.52 -16.89 -8.00
N LEU A 25 5.63 -17.25 -9.28
CA LEU A 25 4.69 -18.14 -9.96
C LEU A 25 4.90 -19.60 -9.55
N LEU A 26 6.15 -20.02 -9.34
CA LEU A 26 6.48 -21.37 -8.88
C LEU A 26 6.16 -21.59 -7.39
N ASN A 27 6.28 -20.53 -6.60
CA ASN A 27 5.99 -20.55 -5.17
C ASN A 27 4.53 -20.15 -4.89
N GLN A 28 3.57 -20.68 -5.64
CA GLN A 28 2.14 -20.50 -5.33
C GLN A 28 1.64 -21.59 -4.38
N SER A 29 0.66 -21.26 -3.53
CA SER A 29 0.02 -22.23 -2.63
C SER A 29 -0.87 -23.23 -3.37
N LEU A 30 -1.36 -22.85 -4.55
CA LEU A 30 -2.09 -23.74 -5.44
C LEU A 30 -1.16 -24.88 -5.91
N PRO A 31 -1.55 -26.17 -5.82
CA PRO A 31 -0.70 -27.28 -6.21
C PRO A 31 -0.22 -27.18 -7.67
N ALA A 32 1.05 -27.51 -7.91
CA ALA A 32 1.70 -27.39 -9.22
C ALA A 32 1.03 -28.20 -10.35
N ASP A 33 0.26 -29.25 -10.03
CA ASP A 33 -0.51 -30.04 -10.98
C ASP A 33 -1.91 -29.46 -11.28
N ALA A 34 -2.28 -28.36 -10.60
CA ALA A 34 -3.56 -27.68 -10.73
C ALA A 34 -3.45 -26.35 -11.51
N TYR A 35 -2.26 -25.88 -11.88
CA TYR A 35 -2.10 -24.71 -12.75
C TYR A 35 -1.00 -24.93 -13.79
N GLU A 36 -0.95 -24.05 -14.78
CA GLU A 36 0.19 -23.97 -15.71
C GLU A 36 0.65 -22.52 -15.86
N VAL A 37 1.94 -22.34 -16.16
CA VAL A 37 2.54 -21.04 -16.48
C VAL A 37 2.97 -21.05 -17.94
N ILE A 38 2.49 -20.08 -18.71
CA ILE A 38 2.74 -19.93 -20.14
C ILE A 38 3.50 -18.62 -20.34
N PHE A 39 4.81 -18.71 -20.46
CA PHE A 39 5.63 -17.60 -20.92
C PHE A 39 5.52 -17.52 -22.44
N VAL A 40 5.19 -16.34 -22.96
CA VAL A 40 5.18 -16.06 -24.39
C VAL A 40 6.29 -15.06 -24.69
N ASP A 41 7.44 -15.58 -25.12
CA ASP A 41 8.62 -14.81 -25.48
C ASP A 41 8.45 -14.15 -26.86
N ASP A 42 8.30 -12.84 -26.82
CA ASP A 42 8.09 -11.96 -27.99
C ASP A 42 9.42 -11.54 -28.62
N GLY A 43 10.31 -12.51 -28.83
CA GLY A 43 11.60 -12.32 -29.48
C GLY A 43 12.65 -11.61 -28.61
N SER A 44 12.83 -12.03 -27.36
CA SER A 44 13.87 -11.47 -26.47
C SER A 44 15.28 -11.74 -26.99
N THR A 45 16.17 -10.78 -26.78
CA THR A 45 17.58 -10.79 -27.21
C THR A 45 18.57 -10.66 -26.05
N ASP A 46 18.09 -10.63 -24.80
CA ASP A 46 18.87 -10.42 -23.58
C ASP A 46 19.22 -11.71 -22.82
N GLY A 47 19.04 -12.87 -23.47
CA GLY A 47 19.24 -14.19 -22.85
C GLY A 47 18.05 -14.67 -22.01
N THR A 48 16.94 -13.93 -21.94
CA THR A 48 15.72 -14.38 -21.25
C THR A 48 15.14 -15.67 -21.84
N SER A 49 15.15 -15.78 -23.17
CA SER A 49 14.62 -16.95 -23.90
C SER A 49 15.21 -18.27 -23.37
N ALA A 50 16.54 -18.38 -23.35
CA ALA A 50 17.24 -19.56 -22.85
C ALA A 50 16.98 -19.85 -21.36
N ARG A 51 16.93 -18.82 -20.52
CA ARG A 51 16.61 -18.96 -19.09
C ARG A 51 15.21 -19.53 -18.86
N LEU A 52 14.24 -19.13 -19.68
CA LEU A 52 12.88 -19.67 -19.60
C LEU A 52 12.79 -21.11 -20.11
N ASP A 53 13.56 -21.46 -21.14
CA ASP A 53 13.63 -22.85 -21.64
C ASP A 53 14.21 -23.80 -20.58
N GLU A 54 15.28 -23.38 -19.90
CA GLU A 54 15.85 -24.11 -18.77
C GLU A 54 14.84 -24.29 -17.64
N LEU A 55 14.04 -23.26 -17.35
CA LEU A 55 12.99 -23.31 -16.34
C LEU A 55 11.88 -24.30 -16.73
N ALA A 56 11.41 -24.27 -17.98
CA ALA A 56 10.40 -25.20 -18.47
C ALA A 56 10.89 -26.66 -18.49
N ALA A 57 12.18 -26.88 -18.73
CA ALA A 57 12.77 -28.22 -18.62
C ALA A 57 12.77 -28.76 -17.17
N GLN A 58 12.79 -27.89 -16.17
CA GLN A 58 12.79 -28.26 -14.74
C GLN A 58 11.38 -28.40 -14.16
N HIS A 59 10.38 -27.74 -14.74
CA HIS A 59 9.03 -27.65 -14.20
C HIS A 59 7.98 -28.05 -15.24
N ALA A 60 7.38 -29.24 -15.08
CA ALA A 60 6.42 -29.79 -16.05
C ALA A 60 5.14 -28.97 -16.27
N HIS A 61 4.82 -28.04 -15.36
CA HIS A 61 3.68 -27.13 -15.47
C HIS A 61 4.05 -25.77 -16.07
N VAL A 62 5.31 -25.57 -16.47
CA VAL A 62 5.81 -24.37 -17.15
C VAL A 62 5.97 -24.66 -18.64
N LYS A 63 5.57 -23.69 -19.46
CA LYS A 63 5.70 -23.72 -20.92
C LYS A 63 6.27 -22.40 -21.41
N VAL A 64 7.06 -22.49 -22.48
CA VAL A 64 7.57 -21.33 -23.21
C VAL A 64 7.09 -21.44 -24.65
N LEU A 65 6.50 -20.36 -25.15
CA LEU A 65 6.12 -20.17 -26.54
C LEU A 65 6.96 -19.03 -27.10
N HIS A 66 7.63 -19.24 -28.23
CA HIS A 66 8.43 -18.21 -28.88
C HIS A 66 7.73 -17.69 -30.12
N GLN A 67 7.82 -16.38 -30.33
CA GLN A 67 7.38 -15.73 -31.55
C GLN A 67 8.37 -14.63 -31.97
N GLU A 68 8.24 -14.17 -33.21
CA GLU A 68 8.91 -12.95 -33.65
C GLU A 68 8.32 -11.74 -32.94
N ASN A 69 9.19 -10.78 -32.57
CA ASN A 69 8.82 -9.57 -31.85
C ASN A 69 7.68 -8.81 -32.53
N SER A 70 6.53 -8.77 -31.85
CA SER A 70 5.32 -8.12 -32.31
C SER A 70 5.27 -6.62 -32.04
N GLY A 71 6.22 -6.13 -31.24
CA GLY A 71 6.38 -4.73 -30.86
C GLY A 71 5.46 -4.26 -29.74
N TRP A 72 4.56 -5.10 -29.21
CA TRP A 72 3.67 -4.76 -28.09
C TRP A 72 3.09 -6.01 -27.39
N SER A 73 2.66 -5.88 -26.14
CA SER A 73 2.18 -7.01 -25.32
C SER A 73 0.85 -7.63 -25.76
N GLY A 74 0.11 -7.02 -26.69
CA GLY A 74 -1.21 -7.51 -27.13
C GLY A 74 -1.16 -8.88 -27.79
N ARG A 75 -0.25 -9.08 -28.77
CA ARG A 75 -0.10 -10.36 -29.48
C ARG A 75 0.37 -11.50 -28.57
N PRO A 76 1.44 -11.37 -27.76
CA PRO A 76 1.85 -12.46 -26.88
C PRO A 76 0.77 -12.83 -25.84
N ARG A 77 -0.04 -11.86 -25.37
CA ARG A 77 -1.21 -12.17 -24.53
C ARG A 77 -2.25 -13.01 -25.28
N ASN A 78 -2.57 -12.68 -26.54
CA ASN A 78 -3.50 -13.46 -27.36
C ASN A 78 -3.00 -14.89 -27.62
N VAL A 79 -1.72 -15.04 -27.95
CA VAL A 79 -1.08 -16.37 -28.11
C VAL A 79 -1.18 -17.19 -26.82
N GLY A 80 -0.99 -16.54 -25.67
CA GLY A 80 -1.18 -17.19 -24.37
C GLY A 80 -2.63 -17.59 -24.09
N ILE A 81 -3.62 -16.77 -24.48
CA ILE A 81 -5.06 -17.13 -24.39
C ILE A 81 -5.33 -18.41 -25.19
N ASP A 82 -4.83 -18.49 -26.42
CA ASP A 82 -5.09 -19.62 -27.31
C ASP A 82 -4.43 -20.92 -26.81
N ALA A 83 -3.31 -20.81 -26.08
CA ALA A 83 -2.60 -21.94 -25.49
C ALA A 83 -3.13 -22.39 -24.12
N ALA A 84 -3.99 -21.58 -23.48
CA ALA A 84 -4.46 -21.80 -22.11
C ALA A 84 -5.44 -22.97 -22.00
N ARG A 85 -5.21 -23.86 -21.03
CA ARG A 85 -6.09 -25.01 -20.73
C ARG A 85 -6.87 -24.85 -19.43
N GLY A 86 -6.53 -23.86 -18.61
CA GLY A 86 -7.14 -23.57 -17.33
C GLY A 86 -8.63 -23.25 -17.43
N GLU A 87 -9.38 -23.50 -16.37
CA GLU A 87 -10.73 -22.94 -16.21
C GLU A 87 -10.69 -21.40 -16.22
N PHE A 88 -9.62 -20.83 -15.67
CA PHE A 88 -9.33 -19.41 -15.70
C PHE A 88 -7.97 -19.09 -16.34
N VAL A 89 -7.84 -17.87 -16.85
CA VAL A 89 -6.62 -17.28 -17.41
C VAL A 89 -6.22 -16.07 -16.57
N MET A 90 -5.01 -16.05 -16.03
CA MET A 90 -4.46 -14.94 -15.24
C MET A 90 -3.33 -14.26 -16.03
N PHE A 91 -3.40 -12.94 -16.22
CA PHE A 91 -2.32 -12.18 -16.87
C PHE A 91 -1.33 -11.61 -15.85
N VAL A 92 -0.04 -11.80 -16.10
CA VAL A 92 1.06 -11.26 -15.28
C VAL A 92 2.12 -10.66 -16.19
N ASP A 93 2.52 -9.42 -15.97
CA ASP A 93 3.62 -8.79 -16.72
C ASP A 93 4.98 -9.34 -16.21
N ASN A 94 5.96 -9.45 -17.11
CA ASN A 94 7.26 -10.11 -16.88
C ASN A 94 8.19 -9.43 -15.86
N ASP A 95 7.81 -8.26 -15.36
CA ASP A 95 8.53 -7.45 -14.38
C ASP A 95 7.77 -7.30 -13.06
N ASP A 96 6.61 -7.94 -12.94
CA ASP A 96 5.74 -7.95 -11.76
C ASP A 96 5.75 -9.35 -11.10
N HIS A 97 5.11 -9.49 -9.93
CA HIS A 97 5.00 -10.77 -9.23
C HIS A 97 3.66 -10.94 -8.49
N LEU A 98 3.31 -12.19 -8.19
CA LEU A 98 2.09 -12.54 -7.45
C LEU A 98 2.35 -12.75 -5.95
N GLY A 99 1.30 -12.55 -5.15
CA GLY A 99 1.28 -13.02 -3.75
C GLY A 99 1.24 -14.55 -3.70
N HIS A 100 1.79 -15.14 -2.63
CA HIS A 100 1.92 -16.59 -2.48
C HIS A 100 0.59 -17.36 -2.65
N GLU A 101 -0.51 -16.81 -2.14
CA GLU A 101 -1.84 -17.43 -2.18
C GLU A 101 -2.73 -16.82 -3.28
N ALA A 102 -2.16 -16.05 -4.21
CA ALA A 102 -2.93 -15.29 -5.18
C ALA A 102 -3.76 -16.20 -6.09
N LEU A 103 -3.14 -17.22 -6.68
CA LEU A 103 -3.85 -18.12 -7.60
C LEU A 103 -4.96 -18.90 -6.90
N GLU A 104 -4.67 -19.46 -5.73
CA GLU A 104 -5.64 -20.24 -4.95
C GLU A 104 -6.83 -19.37 -4.51
N ARG A 105 -6.57 -18.22 -3.87
CA ARG A 105 -7.65 -17.36 -3.35
C ARG A 105 -8.48 -16.74 -4.46
N MET A 106 -7.86 -16.30 -5.56
CA MET A 106 -8.61 -15.74 -6.70
C MET A 106 -9.45 -16.82 -7.39
N TYR A 107 -8.93 -18.04 -7.55
CA TYR A 107 -9.68 -19.15 -8.12
C TYR A 107 -10.87 -19.53 -7.24
N ASP A 108 -10.65 -19.76 -5.94
CA ASP A 108 -11.70 -20.17 -5.01
C ASP A 108 -12.80 -19.10 -4.91
N TYR A 109 -12.41 -17.81 -4.84
CA TYR A 109 -13.35 -16.70 -4.84
C TYR A 109 -14.14 -16.60 -6.15
N GLY A 110 -13.47 -16.82 -7.29
CA GLY A 110 -14.10 -16.81 -8.61
C GLY A 110 -15.11 -17.95 -8.81
N VAL A 111 -14.79 -19.16 -8.36
CA VAL A 111 -15.68 -20.32 -8.40
C VAL A 111 -16.88 -20.12 -7.48
N ALA A 112 -16.64 -19.73 -6.22
CA ALA A 112 -17.70 -19.54 -5.22
C ALA A 112 -18.74 -18.50 -5.66
N ASN A 113 -18.32 -17.46 -6.36
CA ASN A 113 -19.19 -16.37 -6.81
C ASN A 113 -19.60 -16.46 -8.28
N LYS A 114 -19.24 -17.54 -8.99
CA LYS A 114 -19.50 -17.71 -10.44
C LYS A 114 -19.02 -16.51 -11.27
N ALA A 115 -17.83 -16.01 -10.95
CA ALA A 115 -17.25 -14.84 -11.61
C ALA A 115 -16.76 -15.19 -13.02
N ASP A 116 -16.93 -14.25 -13.95
CA ASP A 116 -16.25 -14.25 -15.24
C ASP A 116 -14.92 -13.51 -15.17
N VAL A 117 -14.84 -12.47 -14.33
CA VAL A 117 -13.63 -11.67 -14.12
C VAL A 117 -13.39 -11.53 -12.62
N ILE A 118 -12.18 -11.82 -12.16
CA ILE A 118 -11.75 -11.63 -10.77
C ILE A 118 -10.64 -10.57 -10.75
N VAL A 119 -10.88 -9.52 -9.97
CA VAL A 119 -9.93 -8.44 -9.70
C VAL A 119 -9.34 -8.65 -8.32
N GLY A 120 -8.09 -9.12 -8.27
CA GLY A 120 -7.33 -9.25 -7.02
C GLY A 120 -6.71 -7.93 -6.59
N LYS A 121 -6.57 -7.71 -5.28
CA LYS A 121 -5.93 -6.50 -4.75
C LYS A 121 -4.51 -6.34 -5.25
N MET A 122 -4.19 -5.12 -5.61
CA MET A 122 -2.89 -4.74 -6.13
C MET A 122 -2.12 -3.92 -5.09
N ALA A 123 -0.81 -4.11 -5.05
CA ALA A 123 0.13 -3.20 -4.42
C ALA A 123 1.10 -2.67 -5.50
N GLY A 124 1.56 -1.43 -5.36
CA GLY A 124 2.43 -0.82 -6.35
C GLY A 124 3.61 -0.10 -5.72
N LYS A 125 4.82 -0.58 -6.00
CA LYS A 125 6.06 0.06 -5.54
C LYS A 125 6.52 1.05 -6.60
N GLY A 126 6.20 2.33 -6.39
CA GLY A 126 6.47 3.38 -7.36
C GLY A 126 5.49 3.41 -8.54
N ARG A 127 4.42 2.60 -8.49
CA ARG A 127 3.31 2.57 -9.45
C ARG A 127 2.00 2.84 -8.69
N PRO A 128 1.17 3.81 -9.09
CA PRO A 128 -0.13 4.01 -8.46
C PRO A 128 -1.04 2.83 -8.78
N VAL A 129 -1.83 2.40 -7.79
CA VAL A 129 -2.84 1.34 -7.93
C VAL A 129 -4.21 1.83 -7.48
N PRO A 130 -5.32 1.28 -7.99
CA PRO A 130 -6.66 1.68 -7.58
C PRO A 130 -6.86 1.45 -6.09
N VAL A 131 -7.10 2.51 -5.31
CA VAL A 131 -7.24 2.39 -3.85
C VAL A 131 -8.71 2.16 -3.45
N GLU A 132 -9.64 2.91 -4.06
CA GLU A 132 -11.06 2.85 -3.70
C GLU A 132 -11.72 1.50 -4.05
N LEU A 133 -11.26 0.86 -5.14
CA LEU A 133 -11.76 -0.45 -5.56
C LEU A 133 -11.51 -1.53 -4.51
N PHE A 134 -10.38 -1.45 -3.78
CA PHE A 134 -9.95 -2.46 -2.83
C PHE A 134 -10.28 -2.13 -1.37
N ARG A 135 -11.30 -1.31 -1.12
CA ARG A 135 -11.79 -1.04 0.25
C ARG A 135 -12.41 -2.27 0.91
N ARG A 136 -13.08 -3.12 0.14
CA ARG A 136 -13.76 -4.34 0.62
C ARG A 136 -13.90 -5.37 -0.49
N ASN A 137 -14.15 -6.62 -0.13
CA ASN A 137 -14.50 -7.66 -1.09
C ASN A 137 -15.85 -7.31 -1.75
N HIS A 138 -15.97 -7.61 -3.04
CA HIS A 138 -17.19 -7.38 -3.81
C HIS A 138 -17.51 -8.64 -4.63
N PRO A 139 -18.41 -9.53 -4.17
CA PRO A 139 -18.69 -10.78 -4.88
C PRO A 139 -19.40 -10.57 -6.22
N HIS A 140 -20.22 -9.51 -6.31
CA HIS A 140 -21.04 -9.19 -7.49
C HIS A 140 -20.91 -7.73 -7.96
N ALA A 141 -19.73 -7.37 -8.44
CA ALA A 141 -19.40 -6.03 -8.90
C ALA A 141 -19.87 -5.81 -10.34
N THR A 142 -20.35 -4.61 -10.59
CA THR A 142 -20.64 -4.06 -11.93
C THR A 142 -19.96 -2.70 -12.04
N VAL A 143 -19.85 -2.19 -13.27
CA VAL A 143 -19.35 -0.83 -13.49
C VAL A 143 -20.27 0.25 -12.88
N ASP A 144 -21.50 -0.12 -12.52
CA ASP A 144 -22.44 0.78 -11.86
C ASP A 144 -22.29 0.81 -10.33
N ASN A 145 -22.11 -0.35 -9.68
CA ASN A 145 -22.06 -0.42 -8.22
C ASN A 145 -20.63 -0.36 -7.63
N ALA A 146 -19.59 -0.51 -8.46
CA ALA A 146 -18.20 -0.52 -8.04
C ALA A 146 -17.31 0.31 -8.99
N PRO A 147 -16.18 0.88 -8.52
CA PRO A 147 -15.27 1.66 -9.34
C PRO A 147 -14.37 0.77 -10.23
N LEU A 148 -14.94 -0.23 -10.91
CA LEU A 148 -14.21 -1.16 -11.77
C LEU A 148 -13.45 -0.44 -12.88
N ILE A 149 -14.07 0.59 -13.46
CA ILE A 149 -13.48 1.38 -14.56
C ILE A 149 -12.22 2.16 -14.14
N ASP A 150 -11.92 2.25 -12.84
CA ASP A 150 -10.66 2.81 -12.35
C ASP A 150 -9.50 1.81 -12.35
N SER A 151 -9.78 0.52 -12.61
CA SER A 151 -8.79 -0.54 -12.80
C SER A 151 -8.90 -1.12 -14.21
N LEU A 152 -8.16 -0.56 -15.16
CA LEU A 152 -8.18 -0.99 -16.57
C LEU A 152 -6.94 -1.77 -17.01
N THR A 153 -6.05 -2.10 -16.07
CA THR A 153 -4.89 -2.96 -16.37
C THR A 153 -5.33 -4.42 -16.54
N PRO A 154 -4.61 -5.24 -17.33
CA PRO A 154 -5.07 -6.60 -17.67
C PRO A 154 -4.87 -7.63 -16.55
N HIS A 155 -4.20 -7.26 -15.45
CA HIS A 155 -3.75 -8.12 -14.35
C HIS A 155 -4.89 -8.67 -13.49
N LYS A 156 -5.67 -9.57 -14.10
CA LYS A 156 -6.93 -10.12 -13.61
C LYS A 156 -7.01 -11.57 -14.03
N MET A 157 -7.85 -12.32 -13.32
CA MET A 157 -8.17 -13.68 -13.67
C MET A 157 -9.52 -13.69 -14.40
N LEU A 158 -9.55 -14.22 -15.62
CA LEU A 158 -10.73 -14.28 -16.48
C LEU A 158 -11.11 -15.73 -16.74
N ARG A 159 -12.40 -16.06 -16.65
CA ARG A 159 -12.91 -17.39 -16.96
C ARG A 159 -12.70 -17.69 -18.44
N ARG A 160 -12.11 -18.83 -18.76
CA ARG A 160 -11.80 -19.21 -20.15
C ARG A 160 -13.06 -19.34 -20.99
N SER A 161 -14.12 -19.96 -20.47
CA SER A 161 -15.40 -20.05 -21.18
C SER A 161 -16.04 -18.68 -21.45
N PHE A 162 -15.75 -17.66 -20.62
CA PHE A 162 -16.14 -16.28 -20.88
C PHE A 162 -15.34 -15.68 -22.04
N LEU A 163 -14.02 -15.89 -22.09
CA LEU A 163 -13.18 -15.47 -23.23
C LEU A 163 -13.63 -16.14 -24.54
N ASP A 164 -13.94 -17.45 -24.48
CA ASP A 164 -14.36 -18.25 -25.64
C ASP A 164 -15.72 -17.78 -26.18
N ARG A 165 -16.72 -17.62 -25.31
CA ARG A 165 -18.08 -17.20 -25.74
C ARG A 165 -18.12 -15.76 -26.25
N THR A 166 -17.21 -14.91 -25.79
CA THR A 166 -17.18 -13.49 -26.16
C THR A 166 -16.28 -13.19 -27.35
N GLY A 167 -15.30 -14.07 -27.63
CA GLY A 167 -14.24 -13.81 -28.60
C GLY A 167 -13.31 -12.66 -28.18
N LEU A 168 -13.24 -12.35 -26.88
CA LEU A 168 -12.48 -11.20 -26.37
C LEU A 168 -10.98 -11.42 -26.60
N ARG A 169 -10.32 -10.44 -27.23
CA ARG A 169 -8.88 -10.44 -27.56
C ARG A 169 -8.29 -9.05 -27.43
N PHE A 170 -6.99 -8.97 -27.15
CA PHE A 170 -6.26 -7.70 -27.16
C PHE A 170 -6.11 -7.19 -28.58
N ARG A 171 -6.21 -5.86 -28.76
CA ARG A 171 -5.89 -5.25 -30.05
C ARG A 171 -4.39 -5.33 -30.29
N GLU A 172 -4.00 -5.94 -31.38
CA GLU A 172 -2.59 -6.13 -31.73
C GLU A 172 -1.98 -4.91 -32.43
N GLY A 173 -0.65 -4.90 -32.47
CA GLY A 173 0.19 -3.78 -32.92
C GLY A 173 0.54 -2.82 -31.79
N ARG A 174 1.38 -1.83 -32.11
CA ARG A 174 1.83 -0.79 -31.17
C ARG A 174 0.69 0.17 -30.83
N ARG A 175 -0.12 -0.19 -29.84
CA ARG A 175 -1.30 0.57 -29.39
C ARG A 175 -1.19 0.90 -27.92
N ARG A 176 -1.24 2.18 -27.57
CA ARG A 176 -1.41 2.58 -26.17
C ARG A 176 -2.85 2.26 -25.74
N LEU A 177 -3.07 1.92 -24.48
CA LEU A 177 -4.40 1.68 -23.92
C LEU A 177 -5.13 0.47 -24.55
N GLU A 178 -4.39 -0.50 -25.10
CA GLU A 178 -4.98 -1.75 -25.59
C GLU A 178 -5.66 -2.54 -24.46
N ASP A 179 -5.12 -2.42 -23.25
CA ASP A 179 -5.69 -2.93 -22.02
C ASP A 179 -7.00 -2.22 -21.64
N HIS A 180 -7.10 -0.91 -21.80
CA HIS A 180 -8.34 -0.18 -21.57
C HIS A 180 -9.47 -0.68 -22.46
N VAL A 181 -9.20 -0.96 -23.73
CA VAL A 181 -10.18 -1.56 -24.65
C VAL A 181 -10.60 -2.95 -24.13
N PHE A 182 -9.62 -3.84 -23.92
CA PHE A 182 -9.86 -5.22 -23.51
C PHE A 182 -10.65 -5.31 -22.19
N VAL A 183 -10.21 -4.59 -21.17
CA VAL A 183 -10.77 -4.68 -19.81
C VAL A 183 -12.13 -3.97 -19.72
N THR A 184 -12.31 -2.84 -20.41
CA THR A 184 -13.63 -2.18 -20.45
C THR A 184 -14.67 -3.09 -21.09
N GLU A 185 -14.32 -3.72 -22.22
CA GLU A 185 -15.20 -4.68 -22.88
C GLU A 185 -15.46 -5.91 -22.00
N ALA A 186 -14.43 -6.44 -21.32
CA ALA A 186 -14.59 -7.53 -20.37
C ALA A 186 -15.63 -7.19 -19.28
N TYR A 187 -15.52 -6.01 -18.66
CA TYR A 187 -16.46 -5.60 -17.62
C TYR A 187 -17.88 -5.36 -18.09
N LEU A 188 -18.06 -4.85 -19.32
CA LEU A 188 -19.39 -4.56 -19.87
C LEU A 188 -20.11 -5.82 -20.37
N ARG A 189 -19.36 -6.90 -20.65
CA ARG A 189 -19.90 -8.16 -21.17
C ARG A 189 -19.92 -9.30 -20.16
N ALA A 190 -19.24 -9.16 -19.03
CA ALA A 190 -19.23 -10.15 -17.96
C ALA A 190 -20.60 -10.24 -17.28
N ASP A 191 -21.07 -11.47 -17.02
CA ASP A 191 -22.26 -11.70 -16.19
C ASP A 191 -21.97 -11.37 -14.73
N ASN A 192 -20.73 -11.61 -14.29
CA ASN A 192 -20.27 -11.27 -12.95
C ASN A 192 -18.79 -10.89 -12.90
N VAL A 193 -18.49 -9.78 -12.24
CA VAL A 193 -17.12 -9.38 -11.84
C VAL A 193 -17.01 -9.50 -10.32
N SER A 194 -15.95 -10.15 -9.83
CA SER A 194 -15.67 -10.25 -8.40
C SER A 194 -14.40 -9.50 -8.03
N VAL A 195 -14.41 -8.77 -6.91
CA VAL A 195 -13.25 -8.01 -6.41
C VAL A 195 -12.80 -8.61 -5.08
N LEU A 196 -11.56 -9.09 -5.02
CA LEU A 196 -10.93 -9.66 -3.84
C LEU A 196 -9.94 -8.64 -3.24
N SER A 197 -10.22 -8.17 -2.03
CA SER A 197 -9.60 -6.98 -1.41
C SER A 197 -8.90 -7.25 -0.08
N ASP A 198 -9.13 -8.41 0.53
CA ASP A 198 -8.53 -8.82 1.82
C ASP A 198 -7.12 -9.44 1.67
N TYR A 199 -6.69 -9.75 0.45
CA TYR A 199 -5.36 -10.28 0.16
C TYR A 199 -4.72 -9.61 -1.05
N VAL A 200 -3.47 -9.17 -0.91
CA VAL A 200 -2.70 -8.61 -2.03
C VAL A 200 -2.31 -9.73 -2.99
N CYS A 201 -2.98 -9.77 -4.13
CA CYS A 201 -2.79 -10.81 -5.14
C CYS A 201 -1.65 -10.45 -6.10
N TYR A 202 -1.47 -9.16 -6.39
CA TYR A 202 -0.59 -8.70 -7.47
C TYR A 202 0.29 -7.53 -7.03
N TYR A 203 1.59 -7.61 -7.34
CA TYR A 203 2.57 -6.57 -7.02
C TYR A 203 3.13 -5.93 -8.28
N HIS A 204 2.77 -4.67 -8.50
CA HIS A 204 3.33 -3.83 -9.54
C HIS A 204 4.70 -3.29 -9.14
N VAL A 205 5.72 -3.60 -9.92
CA VAL A 205 7.09 -3.16 -9.72
C VAL A 205 7.44 -2.09 -10.74
N LYS A 206 7.99 -0.97 -10.26
CA LYS A 206 8.68 -0.03 -11.13
C LYS A 206 10.11 -0.51 -11.31
N ARG A 207 10.52 -0.75 -12.56
CA ARG A 207 11.89 -1.13 -12.88
C ARG A 207 12.83 0.06 -12.59
N ASP A 208 14.05 -0.26 -12.17
CA ASP A 208 15.08 0.75 -11.86
C ASP A 208 15.55 1.48 -13.13
N ASP A 209 15.49 0.81 -14.27
CA ASP A 209 15.75 1.37 -15.60
C ASP A 209 14.58 2.24 -16.14
N ALA A 210 13.44 2.29 -15.44
CA ALA A 210 12.19 2.92 -15.87
C ALA A 210 11.70 2.48 -17.27
N ALA A 211 12.14 1.32 -17.75
CA ALA A 211 11.81 0.81 -19.07
C ALA A 211 10.43 0.16 -19.16
N ASN A 212 9.63 0.14 -18.07
CA ASN A 212 8.26 -0.36 -18.18
C ASN A 212 7.51 0.45 -19.26
N ALA A 213 6.77 -0.23 -20.13
CA ALA A 213 6.11 0.40 -21.26
C ALA A 213 5.26 1.62 -20.85
N GLY A 214 4.56 1.55 -19.71
CA GLY A 214 3.69 2.61 -19.20
C GLY A 214 4.39 3.89 -18.70
N PHE A 215 5.71 3.91 -18.51
CA PHE A 215 6.45 5.08 -18.00
C PHE A 215 7.16 5.91 -19.08
N GLN A 216 7.25 5.40 -20.29
CA GLN A 216 7.84 6.15 -21.40
C GLN A 216 6.92 7.29 -21.83
N ARG A 217 7.51 8.47 -22.13
CA ARG A 217 6.79 9.58 -22.77
C ARG A 217 6.11 9.05 -24.03
N PHE A 218 4.83 9.35 -24.19
CA PHE A 218 4.06 8.94 -25.34
C PHE A 218 3.94 10.09 -26.33
N ASP A 219 3.74 9.73 -27.60
CA ASP A 219 3.30 10.66 -28.62
C ASP A 219 1.82 11.02 -28.35
N PRO A 220 1.47 12.29 -28.09
CA PRO A 220 0.10 12.70 -27.76
C PRO A 220 -0.90 12.31 -28.85
N VAL A 221 -0.55 12.50 -30.13
CA VAL A 221 -1.43 12.23 -31.27
C VAL A 221 -1.83 10.76 -31.31
N GLY A 222 -0.84 9.85 -31.31
CA GLY A 222 -1.09 8.41 -31.29
C GLY A 222 -1.85 7.96 -30.03
N TYR A 223 -1.55 8.55 -28.88
CA TYR A 223 -2.21 8.21 -27.62
C TYR A 223 -3.70 8.56 -27.64
N TYR A 224 -4.07 9.78 -28.05
CA TYR A 224 -5.48 10.19 -28.08
C TYR A 224 -6.25 9.59 -29.26
N LYS A 225 -5.56 9.15 -30.32
CA LYS A 225 -6.15 8.24 -31.31
C LYS A 225 -6.56 6.93 -30.66
N ASN A 226 -5.67 6.28 -29.89
CA ASN A 226 -6.03 5.02 -29.22
C ASN A 226 -7.02 5.22 -28.06
N LEU A 227 -7.03 6.39 -27.41
CA LEU A 227 -8.03 6.70 -26.38
C LEU A 227 -9.45 6.66 -26.95
N ARG A 228 -9.67 7.20 -28.16
CA ARG A 228 -10.97 7.11 -28.86
C ARG A 228 -11.43 5.66 -29.02
N GLU A 229 -10.51 4.74 -29.32
CA GLU A 229 -10.84 3.31 -29.43
C GLU A 229 -11.43 2.73 -28.13
N ALA A 230 -10.99 3.22 -26.96
CA ALA A 230 -11.55 2.82 -25.67
C ALA A 230 -12.93 3.46 -25.42
N LEU A 231 -13.12 4.72 -25.84
CA LEU A 231 -14.44 5.38 -25.77
C LEU A 231 -15.47 4.68 -26.68
N ASP A 232 -15.05 4.24 -27.87
CA ASP A 232 -15.90 3.52 -28.83
C ASP A 232 -16.45 2.21 -28.22
N VAL A 233 -15.69 1.54 -27.35
CA VAL A 233 -16.15 0.35 -26.62
C VAL A 233 -17.29 0.70 -25.67
N VAL A 234 -17.15 1.79 -24.91
CA VAL A 234 -18.20 2.26 -24.00
C VAL A 234 -19.47 2.58 -24.77
N GLU A 235 -19.35 3.34 -25.87
CA GLU A 235 -20.49 3.72 -26.70
C GLU A 235 -21.16 2.53 -27.38
N ARG A 236 -20.39 1.51 -27.77
CA ARG A 236 -20.91 0.27 -28.38
C ARG A 236 -21.78 -0.54 -27.42
N TYR A 237 -21.40 -0.60 -26.14
CA TYR A 237 -22.02 -1.51 -25.16
C TYR A 237 -22.90 -0.80 -24.13
N THR A 238 -23.17 0.50 -24.30
CA THR A 238 -24.10 1.25 -23.45
C THR A 238 -25.01 2.11 -24.32
N GLU A 239 -26.11 2.61 -23.77
CA GLU A 239 -26.95 3.63 -24.40
C GLU A 239 -26.62 5.03 -23.83
N PRO A 240 -26.94 6.14 -24.53
CA PRO A 240 -26.82 7.47 -23.95
C PRO A 240 -27.56 7.59 -22.62
N GLY A 241 -26.89 8.07 -21.58
CA GLY A 241 -27.48 8.21 -20.26
C GLY A 241 -26.46 8.22 -19.12
N PRO A 242 -26.93 8.23 -17.86
CA PRO A 242 -26.07 8.40 -16.69
C PRO A 242 -24.93 7.38 -16.57
N LEU A 243 -25.17 6.12 -16.97
CA LEU A 243 -24.16 5.07 -16.94
C LEU A 243 -23.05 5.33 -17.97
N ARG A 244 -23.40 5.63 -19.22
CA ARG A 244 -22.43 5.97 -20.28
C ARG A 244 -21.61 7.19 -19.85
N ASP A 245 -22.26 8.24 -19.34
CA ASP A 245 -21.56 9.44 -18.88
C ASP A 245 -20.58 9.13 -17.74
N LYS A 246 -20.99 8.29 -16.78
CA LYS A 246 -20.13 7.85 -15.68
C LYS A 246 -18.90 7.10 -16.18
N LEU A 247 -19.06 6.22 -17.18
CA LEU A 247 -17.96 5.46 -17.78
C LEU A 247 -17.00 6.37 -18.53
N LEU A 248 -17.50 7.17 -19.48
CA LEU A 248 -16.71 8.12 -20.26
C LEU A 248 -15.95 9.10 -19.35
N ARG A 249 -16.57 9.54 -18.25
CA ARG A 249 -15.96 10.43 -17.26
C ARG A 249 -14.63 9.93 -16.72
N ARG A 250 -14.39 8.62 -16.66
CA ARG A 250 -13.10 8.10 -16.20
C ARG A 250 -11.95 8.61 -17.08
N TRP A 251 -12.10 8.59 -18.40
CA TRP A 251 -11.02 9.01 -19.30
C TRP A 251 -10.86 10.52 -19.26
N LEU A 252 -11.98 11.26 -19.24
CA LEU A 252 -11.97 12.71 -19.03
C LEU A 252 -11.28 13.08 -17.70
N ARG A 253 -11.52 12.32 -16.65
CA ARG A 253 -10.88 12.53 -15.35
C ARG A 253 -9.38 12.22 -15.37
N VAL A 254 -9.02 10.98 -15.70
CA VAL A 254 -7.67 10.44 -15.45
C VAL A 254 -6.69 10.78 -16.56
N GLU A 255 -7.12 10.67 -17.82
CA GLU A 255 -6.24 10.82 -18.98
C GLU A 255 -6.21 12.25 -19.53
N MET A 256 -7.15 13.09 -19.10
CA MET A 256 -7.29 14.48 -19.57
C MET A 256 -7.16 15.47 -18.41
N ALA A 257 -8.20 15.64 -17.58
CA ALA A 257 -8.23 16.65 -16.52
C ALA A 257 -7.08 16.51 -15.52
N ASP A 258 -6.91 15.36 -14.87
CA ASP A 258 -5.85 15.14 -13.87
C ASP A 258 -4.44 15.27 -14.47
N ARG A 259 -4.29 15.03 -15.78
CA ARG A 259 -3.03 15.19 -16.51
C ARG A 259 -2.69 16.66 -16.73
N MET A 260 -3.71 17.51 -16.85
CA MET A 260 -3.64 18.94 -17.05
C MET A 260 -3.83 19.73 -15.74
N SER A 261 -3.60 19.09 -14.59
CA SER A 261 -3.77 19.67 -13.25
C SER A 261 -2.45 19.81 -12.50
N GLY A 262 -2.39 20.87 -11.68
CA GLY A 262 -1.35 21.11 -10.68
C GLY A 262 0.08 20.82 -11.13
N ARG A 263 0.85 20.17 -10.24
CA ARG A 263 2.26 19.83 -10.49
C ARG A 263 2.48 18.88 -11.66
N ARG A 264 1.48 18.07 -12.02
CA ARG A 264 1.61 17.08 -13.10
C ARG A 264 1.77 17.80 -14.43
N LEU A 265 0.95 18.82 -14.69
CA LEU A 265 1.10 19.71 -15.83
C LEU A 265 2.44 20.46 -15.80
N LEU A 266 2.76 21.08 -14.67
CA LEU A 266 3.93 21.97 -14.54
C LEU A 266 5.28 21.24 -14.63
N ALA A 267 5.30 19.94 -14.37
CA ALA A 267 6.51 19.12 -14.54
C ALA A 267 6.81 18.75 -15.99
N MET A 268 5.90 19.03 -16.93
CA MET A 268 6.08 18.72 -18.35
C MET A 268 6.79 19.88 -19.09
N PRO A 269 7.66 19.58 -20.09
CA PRO A 269 8.19 20.59 -21.00
C PRO A 269 7.08 21.38 -21.69
N ASP A 270 7.27 22.69 -21.89
CA ASP A 270 6.23 23.61 -22.39
C ASP A 270 5.65 23.18 -23.75
N ASP A 271 6.53 22.86 -24.69
CA ASP A 271 6.19 22.34 -26.03
C ASP A 271 5.28 21.11 -25.93
N TYR A 272 5.61 20.19 -25.02
CA TYR A 272 4.85 18.97 -24.81
C TYR A 272 3.47 19.22 -24.20
N ARG A 273 3.39 20.03 -23.14
CA ARG A 273 2.09 20.31 -22.50
C ARG A 273 1.15 21.08 -23.42
N ARG A 274 1.68 21.91 -24.35
CA ARG A 274 0.88 22.58 -25.39
C ARG A 274 0.34 21.60 -26.43
N GLU A 275 1.17 20.66 -26.89
CA GLU A 275 0.71 19.59 -27.80
C GLU A 275 -0.34 18.70 -27.14
N LEU A 276 -0.08 18.29 -25.90
CA LEU A 276 -1.01 17.52 -25.10
C LEU A 276 -2.35 18.25 -24.92
N PHE A 277 -2.31 19.54 -24.62
CA PHE A 277 -3.51 20.38 -24.49
C PHE A 277 -4.34 20.38 -25.79
N ARG A 278 -3.70 20.57 -26.95
CA ARG A 278 -4.38 20.58 -28.26
C ARG A 278 -5.10 19.25 -28.53
N GLU A 279 -4.43 18.12 -28.30
CA GLU A 279 -5.03 16.81 -28.51
C GLU A 279 -6.16 16.51 -27.51
N ILE A 280 -6.02 16.95 -26.25
CA ILE A 280 -7.09 16.84 -25.24
C ILE A 280 -8.29 17.71 -25.63
N HIS A 281 -8.07 18.96 -26.03
CA HIS A 281 -9.13 19.87 -26.45
C HIS A 281 -9.92 19.27 -27.61
N ALA A 282 -9.24 18.74 -28.63
CA ALA A 282 -9.89 18.09 -29.77
C ALA A 282 -10.81 16.95 -29.34
N VAL A 283 -10.34 16.04 -28.47
CA VAL A 283 -11.18 14.95 -27.95
C VAL A 283 -12.31 15.48 -27.06
N MET A 284 -12.05 16.51 -26.25
CA MET A 284 -13.04 17.13 -25.36
C MET A 284 -14.26 17.63 -26.15
N VAL A 285 -14.03 18.39 -27.21
CA VAL A 285 -15.10 18.95 -28.05
C VAL A 285 -15.77 17.88 -28.91
N GLU A 286 -15.02 16.87 -29.35
CA GLU A 286 -15.54 15.78 -30.18
C GLU A 286 -16.44 14.80 -29.40
N ARG A 287 -16.05 14.41 -28.17
CA ARG A 287 -16.60 13.21 -27.50
C ARG A 287 -17.32 13.48 -26.18
N PHE A 288 -17.13 14.64 -25.55
CA PHE A 288 -17.58 14.85 -24.17
C PHE A 288 -18.63 15.96 -24.05
N GLY A 289 -19.88 15.56 -23.81
CA GLY A 289 -20.97 16.49 -23.49
C GLY A 289 -20.96 17.01 -22.04
N PRO A 290 -21.78 18.03 -21.72
CA PRO A 290 -21.87 18.61 -20.37
C PRO A 290 -22.19 17.60 -19.26
N GLY A 291 -23.01 16.57 -19.54
CA GLY A 291 -23.37 15.52 -18.57
C GLY A 291 -22.18 14.69 -18.06
N VAL A 292 -21.17 14.47 -18.90
CA VAL A 292 -19.95 13.76 -18.52
C VAL A 292 -19.15 14.61 -17.53
N ALA A 293 -18.95 15.89 -17.86
CA ALA A 293 -18.19 16.85 -17.06
C ALA A 293 -18.89 17.18 -15.73
N ALA A 294 -20.23 17.21 -15.68
CA ALA A 294 -21.01 17.56 -14.49
C ALA A 294 -20.70 16.67 -13.27
N GLY A 295 -20.34 15.40 -13.48
CA GLY A 295 -19.97 14.50 -12.39
C GLY A 295 -18.48 14.48 -12.04
N LEU A 296 -17.66 15.32 -12.66
CA LEU A 296 -16.29 15.56 -12.22
C LEU A 296 -16.28 16.32 -10.89
N ARG A 297 -15.15 16.23 -10.18
CA ARG A 297 -14.94 17.01 -8.96
C ARG A 297 -14.78 18.49 -9.30
N PRO A 298 -15.10 19.42 -8.37
CA PRO A 298 -14.98 20.87 -8.59
C PRO A 298 -13.72 21.33 -9.35
N GLY A 299 -12.51 20.92 -8.92
CA GLY A 299 -11.26 21.30 -9.60
C GLY A 299 -11.15 20.73 -11.01
N GLN A 300 -11.58 19.49 -11.19
CA GLN A 300 -11.60 18.84 -12.51
C GLN A 300 -12.64 19.48 -13.44
N ARG A 301 -13.76 20.01 -12.92
CA ARG A 301 -14.75 20.77 -13.70
C ARG A 301 -14.16 22.07 -14.23
N ILE A 302 -13.37 22.78 -13.42
CA ILE A 302 -12.65 23.98 -13.85
C ILE A 302 -11.68 23.64 -14.99
N VAL A 303 -10.86 22.60 -14.81
CA VAL A 303 -9.92 22.15 -15.86
C VAL A 303 -10.66 21.72 -17.12
N ALA A 304 -11.75 20.97 -17.00
CA ALA A 304 -12.56 20.55 -18.15
C ALA A 304 -13.21 21.74 -18.88
N ALA A 305 -13.65 22.78 -18.16
CA ALA A 305 -14.18 24.00 -18.76
C ALA A 305 -13.09 24.77 -19.51
N LEU A 306 -11.92 24.97 -18.91
CA LEU A 306 -10.77 25.64 -19.55
C LEU A 306 -10.26 24.86 -20.78
N LEU A 307 -10.24 23.53 -20.70
CA LEU A 307 -9.92 22.66 -21.83
C LEU A 307 -10.93 22.83 -22.96
N ARG A 308 -12.24 22.87 -22.66
CA ARG A 308 -13.29 23.00 -23.68
C ARG A 308 -13.30 24.37 -24.36
N GLU A 309 -12.98 25.42 -23.62
CA GLU A 309 -12.91 26.80 -24.13
C GLU A 309 -11.54 27.17 -24.74
N ASP A 310 -10.60 26.22 -24.87
CA ASP A 310 -9.26 26.42 -25.45
C ASP A 310 -8.40 27.46 -24.68
N ARG A 311 -8.59 27.56 -23.36
CA ARG A 311 -7.94 28.55 -22.48
C ARG A 311 -6.68 28.01 -21.80
N TYR A 312 -5.61 27.83 -22.57
CA TYR A 312 -4.36 27.22 -22.08
C TYR A 312 -3.65 28.02 -20.98
N ASP A 313 -3.46 29.33 -21.16
CA ASP A 313 -2.67 30.14 -20.20
C ASP A 313 -3.37 30.23 -18.84
N ASP A 314 -4.71 30.33 -18.83
CA ASP A 314 -5.52 30.28 -17.62
C ASP A 314 -5.46 28.93 -16.91
N LEU A 315 -5.42 27.83 -17.68
CA LEU A 315 -5.22 26.49 -17.14
C LEU A 315 -3.85 26.37 -16.46
N VAL A 316 -2.80 26.94 -17.05
CA VAL A 316 -1.46 26.96 -16.43
C VAL A 316 -1.47 27.78 -15.15
N ALA A 317 -2.06 28.99 -15.16
CA ALA A 317 -2.17 29.83 -13.97
C ALA A 317 -2.94 29.14 -12.84
N PHE A 318 -4.04 28.46 -13.16
CA PHE A 318 -4.80 27.65 -12.21
C PHE A 318 -3.96 26.49 -11.64
N ALA A 319 -3.19 25.80 -12.48
CA ALA A 319 -2.33 24.71 -12.04
C ALA A 319 -1.20 25.18 -11.11
N GLU A 320 -0.64 26.38 -11.33
CA GLU A 320 0.36 27.00 -10.44
C GLU A 320 -0.21 27.23 -9.04
N TRP A 321 -1.41 27.81 -8.95
CA TRP A 321 -2.12 27.97 -7.69
C TRP A 321 -2.41 26.61 -7.02
N GLU A 322 -2.96 25.65 -7.78
CA GLU A 322 -3.33 24.33 -7.25
C GLU A 322 -2.11 23.55 -6.73
N ALA A 323 -0.95 23.71 -7.35
CA ALA A 323 0.32 23.10 -6.94
C ALA A 323 0.81 23.57 -5.56
N GLY A 324 0.34 24.74 -5.11
CA GLY A 324 0.55 25.30 -3.78
C GLY A 324 -0.30 24.64 -2.69
N VAL A 325 -1.47 24.09 -3.03
CA VAL A 325 -2.41 23.48 -2.07
C VAL A 325 -1.95 22.07 -1.68
N ARG A 326 -1.69 21.82 -0.40
CA ARG A 326 -1.20 20.53 0.12
C ARG A 326 -2.04 20.05 1.32
N PRO A 327 -2.27 18.73 1.46
CA PRO A 327 -2.85 18.20 2.68
C PRO A 327 -1.82 18.29 3.81
N ARG A 328 -2.27 18.64 5.01
CA ARG A 328 -1.52 18.55 6.26
C ARG A 328 -2.28 17.66 7.21
N SER A 329 -1.59 16.72 7.84
CA SER A 329 -2.16 15.94 8.93
C SER A 329 -1.20 15.88 10.11
N VAL A 330 -1.75 16.08 11.31
CA VAL A 330 -0.98 16.17 12.55
C VAL A 330 -1.52 15.13 13.54
N PRO A 331 -0.67 14.25 14.07
CA PRO A 331 -1.08 13.32 15.14
C PRO A 331 -1.33 14.10 16.43
N THR A 332 -2.47 13.86 17.07
CA THR A 332 -2.89 14.50 18.32
C THR A 332 -2.75 13.60 19.53
N ALA A 333 -2.94 12.28 19.36
CA ALA A 333 -2.79 11.29 20.41
C ALA A 333 -2.42 9.93 19.80
N VAL A 334 -1.64 9.13 20.54
CA VAL A 334 -1.32 7.74 20.19
C VAL A 334 -1.33 6.95 21.47
N GLU A 335 -2.20 5.95 21.60
CA GLU A 335 -2.35 5.18 22.82
C GLU A 335 -2.84 3.75 22.56
N TRP A 336 -2.53 2.85 23.48
CA TRP A 336 -3.09 1.51 23.46
C TRP A 336 -4.40 1.49 24.26
N GLN A 337 -5.41 0.83 23.71
CA GLN A 337 -6.68 0.58 24.37
C GLN A 337 -7.23 -0.77 23.90
N ASP A 338 -7.44 -1.71 24.82
CA ASP A 338 -8.03 -3.02 24.54
C ASP A 338 -7.37 -3.77 23.37
N GLY A 339 -6.04 -3.75 23.29
CA GLY A 339 -5.26 -4.38 22.20
C GLY A 339 -5.22 -3.57 20.90
N ILE A 340 -5.94 -2.45 20.82
CA ILE A 340 -6.01 -1.60 19.63
C ILE A 340 -5.16 -0.36 19.85
N LEU A 341 -4.33 0.00 18.87
CA LEU A 341 -3.61 1.25 18.88
C LEU A 341 -4.54 2.36 18.36
N ARG A 342 -5.01 3.22 19.27
CA ARG A 342 -5.81 4.41 18.96
C ARG A 342 -4.90 5.54 18.51
N VAL A 343 -5.18 6.12 17.34
CA VAL A 343 -4.40 7.19 16.72
C VAL A 343 -5.32 8.37 16.45
N GLY A 344 -5.23 9.39 17.30
CA GLY A 344 -5.89 10.68 17.10
C GLY A 344 -5.09 11.54 16.10
N LEU A 345 -5.79 12.23 15.21
CA LEU A 345 -5.20 13.13 14.22
C LEU A 345 -6.12 14.30 13.85
N THR A 346 -5.52 15.37 13.34
CA THR A 346 -6.21 16.39 12.55
C THR A 346 -5.77 16.33 11.09
N ALA A 347 -6.63 16.82 10.20
CA ALA A 347 -6.31 16.98 8.79
C ALA A 347 -6.99 18.22 8.18
N GLU A 348 -6.26 18.97 7.37
CA GLU A 348 -6.77 20.14 6.62
C GLU A 348 -5.91 20.38 5.38
N TYR A 349 -6.34 21.30 4.50
CA TYR A 349 -5.49 21.80 3.42
C TYR A 349 -4.74 23.06 3.84
N VAL A 350 -3.52 23.22 3.31
CA VAL A 350 -2.65 24.38 3.53
C VAL A 350 -2.12 24.90 2.19
N THR A 351 -1.79 26.18 2.13
CA THR A 351 -1.05 26.85 1.06
C THR A 351 0.37 27.19 1.53
N ALA A 352 1.12 27.98 0.76
CA ALA A 352 2.41 28.52 1.19
C ALA A 352 2.26 29.49 2.38
N ASP A 353 1.14 30.20 2.45
CA ASP A 353 0.89 31.29 3.40
C ASP A 353 0.24 30.82 4.71
N GLY A 354 -0.21 29.57 4.78
CA GLY A 354 -0.82 29.01 5.98
C GLY A 354 -1.94 28.01 5.69
N PRO A 355 -2.84 27.77 6.66
CA PRO A 355 -4.07 27.01 6.43
C PRO A 355 -4.89 27.60 5.28
N LEU A 356 -5.45 26.73 4.43
CA LEU A 356 -6.38 27.16 3.39
C LEU A 356 -7.68 27.61 4.05
N THR A 357 -8.05 28.87 3.81
CA THR A 357 -9.30 29.46 4.28
C THR A 357 -10.32 29.51 3.14
N VAL A 358 -11.60 29.37 3.49
CA VAL A 358 -12.73 29.44 2.55
C VAL A 358 -13.72 30.48 3.01
N THR A 359 -14.40 31.12 2.06
CA THR A 359 -15.49 32.07 2.30
C THR A 359 -16.80 31.48 1.76
N ALA A 360 -17.84 31.45 2.60
CA ALA A 360 -19.11 30.80 2.27
C ALA A 360 -19.90 31.55 1.18
N ASP A 361 -19.76 32.87 1.11
CA ASP A 361 -20.44 33.73 0.14
C ASP A 361 -19.66 33.93 -1.17
N ALA A 362 -18.65 33.07 -1.42
CA ALA A 362 -17.86 33.16 -2.64
C ALA A 362 -18.72 32.92 -3.91
N PRO A 363 -18.36 33.56 -5.05
CA PRO A 363 -19.02 33.34 -6.33
C PRO A 363 -19.08 31.86 -6.69
N ARG A 364 -20.20 31.43 -7.29
CA ARG A 364 -20.41 30.04 -7.73
C ARG A 364 -20.13 29.88 -9.22
N PRO A 365 -19.69 28.70 -9.67
CA PRO A 365 -19.53 28.42 -11.09
C PRO A 365 -20.84 28.64 -11.85
N ALA A 366 -20.76 29.26 -13.03
CA ALA A 366 -21.78 29.01 -14.05
C ALA A 366 -21.79 27.52 -14.38
N ALA A 367 -22.95 26.92 -14.65
CA ALA A 367 -23.11 25.46 -14.76
C ALA A 367 -22.06 24.81 -15.69
N ASP A 368 -21.65 25.53 -16.74
CA ASP A 368 -20.70 25.08 -17.76
C ASP A 368 -19.66 26.15 -18.17
N GLY A 369 -19.45 27.22 -17.41
CA GLY A 369 -18.51 28.29 -17.79
C GLY A 369 -17.11 28.11 -17.20
N ALA A 370 -16.08 28.47 -17.95
CA ALA A 370 -14.73 28.62 -17.39
C ALA A 370 -14.64 29.85 -16.46
N PRO A 371 -13.83 29.80 -15.40
CA PRO A 371 -13.56 30.97 -14.57
C PRO A 371 -12.80 32.03 -15.39
N ARG A 372 -12.96 33.31 -15.06
CA ARG A 372 -12.27 34.41 -15.73
C ARG A 372 -10.76 34.35 -15.51
N ASP A 373 -10.32 33.93 -14.34
CA ASP A 373 -8.92 33.79 -13.98
C ASP A 373 -8.72 32.75 -12.84
N ALA A 374 -7.47 32.56 -12.42
CA ALA A 374 -7.12 31.63 -11.35
C ALA A 374 -7.67 32.03 -9.96
N ALA A 375 -7.92 33.32 -9.71
CA ALA A 375 -8.46 33.80 -8.44
C ALA A 375 -9.95 33.44 -8.31
N GLU A 376 -10.72 33.63 -9.38
CA GLU A 376 -12.10 33.17 -9.45
C GLU A 376 -12.20 31.64 -9.35
N ALA A 377 -11.30 30.90 -10.02
CA ALA A 377 -11.20 29.45 -9.89
C ALA A 377 -10.96 29.00 -8.44
N ALA A 378 -10.06 29.67 -7.73
CA ALA A 378 -9.78 29.41 -6.31
C ALA A 378 -11.01 29.69 -5.43
N ALA A 379 -11.72 30.79 -5.67
CA ALA A 379 -12.95 31.13 -4.95
C ALA A 379 -14.05 30.08 -5.15
N TRP A 380 -14.25 29.59 -6.38
CA TRP A 380 -15.21 28.53 -6.70
C TRP A 380 -14.90 27.23 -5.93
N LEU A 381 -13.61 26.90 -5.78
CA LEU A 381 -13.19 25.72 -5.02
C LEU A 381 -13.38 25.91 -3.52
N GLY A 382 -13.13 27.10 -3.01
CA GLY A 382 -13.44 27.46 -1.63
C GLY A 382 -14.93 27.28 -1.31
N ALA A 383 -15.81 27.81 -2.17
CA ALA A 383 -17.26 27.63 -2.04
C ALA A 383 -17.66 26.15 -2.08
N ALA A 384 -17.15 25.39 -3.07
CA ALA A 384 -17.45 23.97 -3.20
C ALA A 384 -16.93 23.13 -2.01
N ALA A 385 -15.82 23.54 -1.40
CA ALA A 385 -15.30 22.93 -0.18
C ALA A 385 -16.19 23.23 1.03
N ALA A 386 -16.66 24.47 1.16
CA ALA A 386 -17.58 24.86 2.23
C ALA A 386 -18.92 24.10 2.12
N ASP A 387 -19.50 24.02 0.93
CA ASP A 387 -20.77 23.33 0.64
C ASP A 387 -20.64 21.81 0.84
N GLY A 388 -19.49 21.24 0.45
CA GLY A 388 -19.22 19.81 0.51
C GLY A 388 -18.68 19.31 1.85
N PHE A 389 -18.49 20.18 2.85
CA PHE A 389 -17.71 19.86 4.05
C PHE A 389 -18.27 18.68 4.86
N GLU A 390 -19.60 18.54 4.93
CA GLU A 390 -20.25 17.43 5.65
C GLU A 390 -19.92 16.06 5.04
N ARG A 391 -19.58 16.02 3.74
CA ARG A 391 -19.14 14.80 3.04
C ARG A 391 -17.63 14.60 3.05
N ALA A 392 -16.87 15.51 3.65
CA ALA A 392 -15.42 15.40 3.71
C ALA A 392 -14.98 14.20 4.56
N THR A 393 -13.87 13.59 4.17
CA THR A 393 -13.30 12.41 4.84
C THR A 393 -11.80 12.56 5.10
N ALA A 394 -11.34 11.92 6.17
CA ALA A 394 -9.93 11.72 6.48
C ALA A 394 -9.74 10.24 6.83
N ASP A 395 -9.23 9.46 5.89
CA ASP A 395 -8.97 8.03 6.09
C ASP A 395 -7.53 7.83 6.60
N LEU A 396 -7.33 6.95 7.60
CA LEU A 396 -6.00 6.45 7.96
C LEU A 396 -5.69 5.20 7.11
N ILE A 397 -4.54 5.22 6.44
CA ILE A 397 -4.02 4.12 5.64
C ILE A 397 -2.71 3.63 6.24
N LEU A 398 -2.67 2.36 6.63
CA LEU A 398 -1.45 1.68 7.01
C LEU A 398 -0.81 1.06 5.77
N ARG A 399 0.43 1.46 5.44
CA ARG A 399 1.15 1.01 4.25
C ARG A 399 2.41 0.24 4.64
N ASP A 400 2.56 -0.99 4.16
CA ASP A 400 3.83 -1.72 4.31
C ASP A 400 4.92 -1.03 3.48
N ARG A 401 6.02 -0.66 4.12
CA ARG A 401 7.14 0.02 3.46
C ARG A 401 7.86 -0.86 2.43
N ALA A 402 7.90 -2.17 2.64
CA ALA A 402 8.63 -3.08 1.76
C ALA A 402 7.86 -3.30 0.45
N THR A 403 6.56 -3.57 0.56
CA THR A 403 5.71 -3.98 -0.56
C THR A 403 4.79 -2.88 -1.10
N ALA A 404 4.65 -1.77 -0.39
CA ALA A 404 3.65 -0.71 -0.64
C ALA A 404 2.18 -1.15 -0.51
N ALA A 405 1.93 -2.37 -0.01
CA ALA A 405 0.58 -2.85 0.31
C ALA A 405 -0.10 -1.89 1.30
N SER A 406 -1.33 -1.47 0.99
CA SER A 406 -2.04 -0.44 1.73
C SER A 406 -3.37 -0.96 2.28
N PHE A 407 -3.68 -0.62 3.53
CA PHE A 407 -4.87 -1.09 4.25
C PHE A 407 -5.52 0.06 5.01
N PHE A 408 -6.80 0.28 4.74
CA PHE A 408 -7.62 1.26 5.46
C PHE A 408 -7.86 0.79 6.88
N GLN A 409 -7.79 1.73 7.82
CA GLN A 409 -8.10 1.50 9.22
C GLN A 409 -9.45 2.13 9.57
N PRO A 410 -10.25 1.55 10.48
CA PRO A 410 -11.48 2.17 10.96
C PRO A 410 -11.21 3.56 11.54
N VAL A 411 -12.04 4.55 11.17
CA VAL A 411 -11.90 5.94 11.61
C VAL A 411 -13.24 6.48 12.10
N GLU A 412 -13.24 7.10 13.27
CA GLU A 412 -14.28 8.00 13.75
C GLU A 412 -13.88 9.43 13.42
N LEU A 413 -14.79 10.21 12.81
CA LEU A 413 -14.47 11.51 12.22
C LEU A 413 -15.49 12.58 12.62
N THR A 414 -14.99 13.70 13.14
CA THR A 414 -15.74 14.96 13.32
C THR A 414 -15.19 16.05 12.39
N ARG A 415 -16.08 16.99 12.04
CA ARG A 415 -15.77 18.11 11.15
C ARG A 415 -15.97 19.41 11.92
N GLU A 416 -14.99 20.30 11.85
CA GLU A 416 -14.99 21.56 12.57
C GLU A 416 -14.71 22.72 11.61
N ARG A 417 -15.53 23.76 11.70
CA ARG A 417 -15.32 25.04 11.02
C ARG A 417 -14.65 25.99 12.01
N VAL A 418 -13.41 26.37 11.73
CA VAL A 418 -12.61 27.22 12.62
C VAL A 418 -12.48 28.60 11.99
N PRO A 419 -12.96 29.68 12.65
CA PRO A 419 -12.73 31.05 12.17
C PRO A 419 -11.23 31.34 12.01
N ALA A 420 -10.86 32.00 10.92
CA ALA A 420 -9.50 32.42 10.66
C ALA A 420 -9.35 33.94 10.82
N GLU A 421 -8.11 34.38 11.08
CA GLU A 421 -7.79 35.79 11.33
C GLU A 421 -8.00 36.68 10.08
N ASP A 422 -7.95 36.07 8.89
CA ASP A 422 -8.20 36.73 7.61
C ASP A 422 -9.71 36.93 7.30
N GLY A 423 -10.60 36.62 8.25
CA GLY A 423 -12.05 36.66 8.08
C GLY A 423 -12.63 35.46 7.34
N GLY A 424 -11.79 34.52 6.89
CA GLY A 424 -12.21 33.26 6.30
C GLY A 424 -12.52 32.18 7.33
N THR A 425 -12.84 30.98 6.85
CA THR A 425 -13.07 29.80 7.67
C THR A 425 -12.13 28.67 7.27
N ARG A 426 -11.45 28.06 8.23
CA ARG A 426 -10.71 26.81 8.04
C ARG A 426 -11.63 25.62 8.19
N LEU A 427 -11.45 24.65 7.30
CA LEU A 427 -12.19 23.39 7.30
C LEU A 427 -11.29 22.28 7.87
N VAL A 428 -11.50 21.95 9.15
CA VAL A 428 -10.63 21.02 9.89
C VAL A 428 -11.35 19.70 10.14
N LEU A 429 -10.70 18.61 9.76
CA LEU A 429 -11.14 17.25 10.04
C LEU A 429 -10.41 16.73 11.29
N ARG A 430 -11.15 16.19 12.26
CA ARG A 430 -10.57 15.53 13.45
C ARG A 430 -10.99 14.08 13.48
N ALA A 431 -10.01 13.20 13.54
CA ALA A 431 -10.24 11.77 13.40
C ALA A 431 -9.52 10.98 14.50
N THR A 432 -10.14 9.89 14.93
CA THR A 432 -9.51 8.85 15.74
C THR A 432 -9.59 7.54 14.98
N ALA A 433 -8.43 6.98 14.65
CA ALA A 433 -8.32 5.71 13.97
C ALA A 433 -7.99 4.58 14.96
N GLY A 434 -8.53 3.37 14.73
CA GLY A 434 -8.14 2.17 15.45
C GLY A 434 -7.26 1.27 14.59
N VAL A 435 -6.06 0.93 15.06
CA VAL A 435 -5.17 -0.04 14.40
C VAL A 435 -5.06 -1.28 15.27
N ASP A 436 -5.79 -2.34 14.91
CA ASP A 436 -5.72 -3.64 15.57
C ASP A 436 -4.64 -4.52 14.92
N PRO A 437 -3.52 -4.82 15.59
CA PRO A 437 -2.46 -5.65 15.03
C PRO A 437 -2.89 -7.03 14.54
N GLY A 438 -3.99 -7.58 15.07
CA GLY A 438 -4.55 -8.88 14.68
C GLY A 438 -5.32 -8.84 13.36
N THR A 439 -5.77 -7.67 12.90
CA THR A 439 -6.65 -7.55 11.72
C THR A 439 -6.29 -6.39 10.77
N ALA A 440 -5.32 -5.54 11.13
CA ALA A 440 -5.00 -4.30 10.40
C ALA A 440 -4.47 -4.51 8.97
N ALA A 441 -4.07 -5.73 8.58
CA ALA A 441 -3.68 -6.08 7.21
C ALA A 441 -4.87 -6.62 6.39
N GLY A 442 -6.00 -5.90 6.39
CA GLY A 442 -7.17 -6.26 5.59
C GLY A 442 -7.97 -7.44 6.14
N GLY A 443 -8.02 -7.58 7.48
CA GLY A 443 -8.61 -8.72 8.19
C GLY A 443 -7.58 -9.73 8.69
N ALA A 444 -6.33 -9.66 8.18
CA ALA A 444 -5.23 -10.49 8.64
C ALA A 444 -4.32 -9.78 9.67
N PRO A 445 -3.55 -10.54 10.47
CA PRO A 445 -2.56 -9.97 11.36
C PRO A 445 -1.45 -9.23 10.61
N LEU A 446 -0.89 -8.19 11.23
CA LEU A 446 0.32 -7.54 10.73
C LEU A 446 1.47 -8.54 10.69
N HIS A 447 2.21 -8.54 9.59
CA HIS A 447 3.45 -9.30 9.45
C HIS A 447 4.67 -8.45 9.86
N GLY A 448 5.79 -9.14 10.11
CA GLY A 448 7.04 -8.53 10.54
C GLY A 448 7.62 -7.57 9.50
N GLY A 449 7.67 -6.28 9.82
CA GLY A 449 7.93 -5.23 8.83
C GLY A 449 7.93 -3.84 9.42
N LEU A 450 8.09 -2.85 8.54
CA LEU A 450 7.95 -1.44 8.88
C LEU A 450 6.72 -0.92 8.17
N TRP A 451 5.80 -0.35 8.95
CA TRP A 451 4.51 0.12 8.46
C TRP A 451 4.39 1.63 8.60
N ASP A 452 3.95 2.27 7.54
CA ASP A 452 3.92 3.70 7.35
C ASP A 452 2.46 4.19 7.41
N MET A 453 2.14 5.13 8.30
CA MET A 453 0.79 5.70 8.42
C MET A 453 0.58 6.92 7.51
N PHE A 454 -0.34 6.81 6.56
CA PHE A 454 -0.75 7.89 5.65
C PHE A 454 -2.16 8.35 5.99
N VAL A 455 -2.46 9.62 5.73
CA VAL A 455 -3.80 10.18 5.81
C VAL A 455 -4.24 10.62 4.42
N ARG A 456 -5.37 10.07 3.97
CA ARG A 456 -6.01 10.44 2.71
C ARG A 456 -7.15 11.41 3.03
N VAL A 457 -6.97 12.66 2.63
CA VAL A 457 -7.92 13.75 2.87
C VAL A 457 -8.74 13.96 1.61
N SER A 458 -10.07 13.85 1.73
CA SER A 458 -11.03 14.16 0.68
C SER A 458 -11.88 15.35 1.10
N LEU A 459 -11.62 16.52 0.52
CA LEU A 459 -12.25 17.79 0.87
C LEU A 459 -12.19 18.74 -0.34
N GLY A 460 -13.24 19.54 -0.58
CA GLY A 460 -13.20 20.57 -1.63
C GLY A 460 -13.02 20.06 -3.07
N GLY A 461 -13.38 18.81 -3.33
CA GLY A 461 -13.15 18.20 -4.64
C GLY A 461 -11.72 17.71 -4.86
N TRP A 462 -10.84 17.86 -3.87
CA TRP A 462 -9.53 17.21 -3.88
C TRP A 462 -9.57 15.91 -3.10
N THR A 463 -8.78 14.95 -3.56
CA THR A 463 -8.35 13.85 -2.70
C THR A 463 -6.84 13.83 -2.77
N LYS A 464 -6.18 14.15 -1.65
CA LYS A 464 -4.72 14.18 -1.56
C LYS A 464 -4.30 13.35 -0.36
N GLU A 465 -3.14 12.72 -0.47
CA GLU A 465 -2.57 11.87 0.59
C GLU A 465 -1.30 12.53 1.14
N CYS A 466 -1.08 12.42 2.45
CA CYS A 466 0.18 12.76 3.11
C CYS A 466 0.56 11.74 4.18
N ARG A 467 1.80 11.80 4.66
CA ARG A 467 2.20 11.07 5.87
C ARG A 467 1.47 11.64 7.08
N LEU A 468 1.16 10.80 8.08
CA LEU A 468 0.73 11.29 9.38
C LEU A 468 1.93 11.92 10.12
N GLY A 469 2.02 13.24 10.03
CA GLY A 469 3.15 14.04 10.51
C GLY A 469 3.59 15.11 9.50
N PRO A 470 4.68 15.86 9.78
CA PRO A 470 5.57 15.72 10.94
C PRO A 470 4.85 15.94 12.28
N ALA A 471 5.31 15.25 13.32
CA ALA A 471 4.87 15.52 14.67
C ALA A 471 5.21 16.97 15.06
N PRO A 472 4.31 17.69 15.76
CA PRO A 472 4.56 19.06 16.20
C PRO A 472 5.74 19.11 17.19
N GLU A 473 6.25 20.31 17.50
CA GLU A 473 7.34 20.45 18.49
C GLU A 473 6.99 19.77 19.81
N GLN A 474 5.79 20.04 20.32
CA GLN A 474 5.17 19.34 21.45
C GLN A 474 4.40 18.12 20.93
N ALA A 475 5.14 17.14 20.40
CA ALA A 475 4.55 15.89 19.90
C ALA A 475 3.89 15.10 21.03
N PRO A 476 2.78 14.38 20.76
CA PRO A 476 2.25 13.44 21.72
C PRO A 476 3.32 12.40 22.08
N ALA A 477 3.38 12.03 23.36
CA ALA A 477 4.19 10.91 23.80
C ALA A 477 3.70 9.64 23.09
N LEU A 478 4.63 8.84 22.56
CA LEU A 478 4.27 7.55 21.99
C LEU A 478 4.21 6.51 23.11
N PRO A 479 3.22 5.60 23.07
CA PRO A 479 3.14 4.54 24.03
C PRO A 479 4.29 3.55 23.80
N PRO A 480 4.61 2.70 24.79
CA PRO A 480 5.59 1.64 24.62
C PRO A 480 5.15 0.63 23.54
N ALA A 481 6.06 -0.31 23.22
CA ALA A 481 5.72 -1.41 22.33
C ALA A 481 4.62 -2.28 22.96
N GLY A 482 3.60 -2.63 22.19
CA GLY A 482 2.59 -3.61 22.56
C GLY A 482 3.02 -5.01 22.17
N ILE A 483 2.77 -5.99 23.04
CA ILE A 483 2.74 -7.41 22.66
C ILE A 483 1.26 -7.78 22.48
N VAL A 484 0.83 -7.80 21.22
CA VAL A 484 -0.59 -7.95 20.84
C VAL A 484 -0.67 -8.91 19.66
N ALA A 485 -1.65 -9.81 19.66
CA ALA A 485 -1.87 -10.78 18.59
C ALA A 485 -0.60 -11.60 18.23
N GLY A 486 0.21 -11.94 19.25
CA GLY A 486 1.47 -12.67 19.05
C GLY A 486 2.56 -11.87 18.32
N ARG A 487 2.46 -10.55 18.29
CA ARG A 487 3.40 -9.63 17.62
C ARG A 487 3.91 -8.58 18.58
N VAL A 488 5.14 -8.12 18.34
CA VAL A 488 5.72 -6.96 19.02
C VAL A 488 5.56 -5.75 18.13
N VAL A 489 4.65 -4.84 18.50
CA VAL A 489 4.27 -3.66 17.71
C VAL A 489 4.73 -2.39 18.41
N LEU A 490 5.68 -1.68 17.80
CA LEU A 490 6.24 -0.46 18.35
C LEU A 490 5.86 0.76 17.49
N PRO A 491 5.00 1.67 17.96
CA PRO A 491 4.83 2.98 17.34
C PRO A 491 6.10 3.82 17.52
N TYR A 492 6.52 4.51 16.46
CA TYR A 492 7.73 5.33 16.48
C TYR A 492 7.68 6.51 15.51
N TRP A 493 8.46 7.56 15.82
CA TRP A 493 8.71 8.68 14.91
C TRP A 493 9.85 8.38 13.93
N THR A 494 9.60 8.55 12.63
CA THR A 494 10.66 8.44 11.61
C THR A 494 11.76 9.47 11.84
N LYS A 495 13.02 9.09 11.56
CA LYS A 495 14.17 10.00 11.73
C LYS A 495 14.05 11.19 10.77
N GLN A 496 13.70 10.91 9.52
CA GLN A 496 13.44 11.90 8.49
C GLN A 496 11.95 12.24 8.52
N GLY A 497 11.61 13.51 8.72
CA GLY A 497 10.24 14.01 8.65
C GLY A 497 9.35 13.76 9.87
N ARG A 498 9.84 13.14 10.96
CA ARG A 498 9.08 12.96 12.22
C ARG A 498 7.66 12.42 12.02
N ASN A 499 7.46 11.49 11.08
CA ASN A 499 6.16 10.91 10.76
C ASN A 499 5.89 9.68 11.63
N LEU A 500 4.62 9.37 11.89
CA LEU A 500 4.23 8.19 12.65
C LEU A 500 4.36 6.91 11.80
N SER A 501 4.89 5.85 12.40
CA SER A 501 5.11 4.54 11.79
C SER A 501 5.09 3.44 12.85
N LEU A 502 4.92 2.18 12.43
CA LEU A 502 5.04 1.00 13.28
C LEU A 502 6.26 0.15 12.88
N ASP A 503 6.96 -0.37 13.88
CA ASP A 503 7.95 -1.44 13.75
C ASP A 503 7.31 -2.71 14.32
N VAL A 504 7.09 -3.70 13.46
CA VAL A 504 6.49 -4.99 13.82
C VAL A 504 7.59 -6.05 13.76
N ASP A 505 7.91 -6.66 14.90
CA ASP A 505 8.89 -7.75 15.08
C ASP A 505 10.34 -7.47 14.64
N ARG A 506 10.70 -6.26 14.18
CA ARG A 506 12.07 -6.00 13.67
C ARG A 506 13.02 -5.40 14.71
N ALA A 507 12.51 -4.65 15.69
CA ALA A 507 13.31 -3.86 16.66
C ALA A 507 14.46 -3.10 16.00
N VAL A 508 14.14 -2.47 14.86
CA VAL A 508 14.96 -1.40 14.28
C VAL A 508 15.03 -0.24 15.29
N LYS A 509 13.97 -0.08 16.09
CA LYS A 509 13.90 0.84 17.23
C LYS A 509 14.00 0.11 18.57
N SER A 510 14.36 0.87 19.60
CA SER A 510 14.61 0.32 20.94
C SER A 510 13.30 0.14 21.70
N LEU A 511 13.09 -1.03 22.30
CA LEU A 511 11.95 -1.36 23.16
C LEU A 511 12.02 -0.74 24.58
N GLY A 512 12.96 0.17 24.84
CA GLY A 512 13.12 0.78 26.17
C GLY A 512 13.76 -0.12 27.24
N LEU A 513 13.79 -1.45 27.07
CA LEU A 513 14.31 -2.43 28.05
C LEU A 513 15.73 -2.16 28.57
N HIS A 514 16.57 -1.48 27.78
CA HIS A 514 17.92 -1.06 28.18
C HIS A 514 17.96 0.02 29.28
N ARG A 515 16.81 0.66 29.57
CA ARG A 515 16.68 1.73 30.57
C ARG A 515 16.36 1.20 31.96
N LEU A 516 15.94 -0.06 32.06
CA LEU A 516 15.59 -0.72 33.32
C LEU A 516 16.73 -0.61 34.34
N THR A 517 16.29 -0.50 35.59
CA THR A 517 17.10 -0.33 36.80
C THR A 517 16.67 -1.36 37.84
N PRO A 518 17.48 -1.62 38.87
CA PRO A 518 17.10 -2.52 39.95
C PRO A 518 15.79 -2.16 40.64
N ALA A 519 15.39 -0.88 40.66
CA ALA A 519 14.13 -0.43 41.25
C ALA A 519 12.89 -0.93 40.47
N ASP A 520 13.06 -1.30 39.20
CA ASP A 520 11.99 -1.83 38.36
C ASP A 520 11.75 -3.33 38.60
N ALA A 521 12.51 -3.97 39.51
CA ALA A 521 12.44 -5.40 39.76
C ALA A 521 12.40 -5.73 41.25
N ALA A 522 11.64 -6.76 41.60
CA ALA A 522 11.60 -7.31 42.95
C ALA A 522 11.70 -8.84 42.92
N VAL A 523 12.25 -9.42 43.98
CA VAL A 523 12.24 -10.86 44.19
C VAL A 523 11.51 -11.12 45.50
N SER A 524 10.45 -11.90 45.43
CA SER A 524 9.68 -12.31 46.61
C SER A 524 10.33 -13.50 47.33
N ASP A 525 9.93 -13.73 48.58
CA ASP A 525 10.35 -14.89 49.38
C ASP A 525 9.95 -16.24 48.74
N ALA A 526 8.95 -16.22 47.85
CA ALA A 526 8.51 -17.37 47.05
C ALA A 526 9.40 -17.64 45.82
N GLU A 527 10.58 -17.03 45.75
CA GLU A 527 11.51 -17.11 44.62
C GLU A 527 10.89 -16.67 43.28
N THR A 528 9.97 -15.71 43.32
CA THR A 528 9.34 -15.15 42.12
C THR A 528 9.95 -13.79 41.80
N LEU A 529 10.46 -13.64 40.58
CA LEU A 529 10.88 -12.36 40.00
C LEU A 529 9.68 -11.62 39.48
N THR A 530 9.53 -10.38 39.88
CA THR A 530 8.67 -9.42 39.20
C THR A 530 9.52 -8.33 38.56
N VAL A 531 9.22 -7.94 37.33
CA VAL A 531 9.89 -6.82 36.64
C VAL A 531 8.84 -5.95 35.95
N ALA A 532 8.76 -4.67 36.32
CA ALA A 532 7.98 -3.68 35.59
C ALA A 532 8.65 -3.39 34.25
N LEU A 533 7.94 -3.62 33.16
CA LEU A 533 8.45 -3.48 31.80
C LEU A 533 7.76 -2.33 31.06
N PRO A 534 8.51 -1.56 30.25
CA PRO A 534 7.96 -0.57 29.34
C PRO A 534 7.39 -1.25 28.09
N LEU A 535 6.43 -2.14 28.29
CA LEU A 535 5.72 -2.90 27.27
C LEU A 535 4.24 -2.94 27.62
N TYR A 536 3.37 -2.75 26.63
CA TYR A 536 1.94 -2.91 26.79
C TYR A 536 1.53 -4.36 26.50
N VAL A 537 0.62 -4.90 27.32
CA VAL A 537 -0.13 -6.13 27.02
C VAL A 537 -1.61 -5.87 27.34
N PRO A 538 -2.56 -6.32 26.51
CA PRO A 538 -3.98 -6.12 26.77
C PRO A 538 -4.50 -7.05 27.87
N ASP A 539 -3.89 -8.23 28.00
CA ASP A 539 -4.26 -9.29 28.91
C ASP A 539 -3.02 -10.11 29.32
N SER A 540 -3.25 -11.14 30.15
CA SER A 540 -2.21 -12.06 30.60
C SER A 540 -1.58 -12.80 29.42
N THR A 541 -0.33 -12.46 29.11
CA THR A 541 0.39 -12.94 27.92
C THR A 541 1.54 -13.85 28.35
N ALA A 542 1.61 -15.07 27.80
CA ALA A 542 2.72 -15.97 28.03
C ALA A 542 4.03 -15.40 27.47
N ALA A 543 5.10 -15.50 28.25
CA ALA A 543 6.43 -15.04 27.91
C ALA A 543 7.49 -16.05 28.39
N THR A 544 8.76 -15.75 28.13
CA THR A 544 9.88 -16.55 28.64
C THR A 544 10.92 -15.65 29.27
N LEU A 545 11.35 -15.96 30.49
CA LEU A 545 12.54 -15.35 31.09
C LEU A 545 13.75 -16.23 30.73
N ARG A 546 14.65 -15.70 29.89
CA ARG A 546 15.94 -16.33 29.62
C ARG A 546 16.99 -15.83 30.59
N LEU A 547 17.57 -16.76 31.32
CA LEU A 547 18.71 -16.53 32.20
C LEU A 547 19.97 -17.05 31.53
N THR A 548 21.01 -16.22 31.40
CA THR A 548 22.30 -16.64 30.83
C THR A 548 23.43 -16.41 31.84
N ALA A 549 24.07 -17.49 32.29
CA ALA A 549 25.19 -17.45 33.22
C ALA A 549 26.35 -16.65 32.61
N THR A 550 26.84 -15.64 33.33
CA THR A 550 27.90 -14.74 32.81
C THR A 550 29.24 -15.43 32.66
N ALA A 551 29.54 -16.43 33.50
CA ALA A 551 30.80 -17.17 33.50
C ALA A 551 30.83 -18.32 32.48
N SER A 552 29.79 -19.17 32.45
CA SER A 552 29.76 -20.38 31.63
C SER A 552 28.99 -20.23 30.31
N GLY A 553 28.18 -19.18 30.16
CA GLY A 553 27.27 -19.03 29.02
C GLY A 553 26.06 -19.96 29.04
N ARG A 554 25.92 -20.82 30.07
CA ARG A 554 24.76 -21.70 30.26
C ARG A 554 23.46 -20.89 30.25
N THR A 555 22.49 -21.32 29.46
CA THR A 555 21.16 -20.71 29.37
C THR A 555 20.12 -21.55 30.10
N LEU A 556 19.18 -20.89 30.78
CA LEU A 556 18.00 -21.48 31.38
C LEU A 556 16.79 -20.63 30.97
N ASP A 557 15.81 -21.25 30.34
CA ASP A 557 14.56 -20.61 29.99
C ASP A 557 13.50 -20.98 31.01
N ARG A 558 12.78 -19.98 31.53
CA ARG A 558 11.70 -20.16 32.49
C ARG A 558 10.40 -19.62 31.89
N PRO A 559 9.29 -20.37 32.00
CA PRO A 559 7.98 -19.82 31.73
C PRO A 559 7.78 -18.54 32.55
N ALA A 560 7.26 -17.52 31.89
CA ALA A 560 6.94 -16.25 32.50
C ALA A 560 5.57 -15.78 32.01
N VAL A 561 4.98 -14.84 32.74
CA VAL A 561 3.70 -14.23 32.37
C VAL A 561 3.88 -12.72 32.39
N LEU A 562 3.37 -12.04 31.37
CA LEU A 562 3.22 -10.59 31.34
C LEU A 562 1.78 -10.25 31.68
N THR A 563 1.54 -9.44 32.70
CA THR A 563 0.21 -8.94 33.04
C THR A 563 0.14 -7.42 32.83
N PRO A 564 -1.02 -6.85 32.47
CA PRO A 564 -1.18 -5.40 32.34
C PRO A 564 -0.84 -4.68 33.66
N ALA A 565 -0.15 -3.54 33.57
CA ALA A 565 0.18 -2.68 34.70
C ALA A 565 0.00 -1.20 34.30
N ASP A 566 -0.69 -0.42 35.13
CA ASP A 566 -0.91 1.03 34.96
C ASP A 566 -1.41 1.46 33.56
N GLY A 567 -2.16 0.59 32.88
CA GLY A 567 -2.78 0.83 31.58
C GLY A 567 -1.85 0.81 30.36
N VAL A 568 -0.57 1.16 30.51
CA VAL A 568 0.40 1.25 29.39
C VAL A 568 1.67 0.43 29.59
N HIS A 569 1.87 -0.15 30.77
CA HIS A 569 3.03 -0.98 31.11
C HIS A 569 2.60 -2.42 31.38
N SER A 570 3.58 -3.28 31.68
CA SER A 570 3.32 -4.67 32.06
C SER A 570 4.24 -5.10 33.19
N LEU A 571 3.78 -6.09 33.95
CA LEU A 571 4.56 -6.77 34.97
C LEU A 571 4.94 -8.14 34.43
N LEU A 572 6.24 -8.41 34.34
CA LEU A 572 6.77 -9.75 34.08
C LEU A 572 6.87 -10.51 35.39
N GLU A 573 6.21 -11.66 35.48
CA GLU A 573 6.33 -12.59 36.59
C GLU A 573 6.98 -13.90 36.14
N ALA A 574 8.01 -14.36 36.84
CA ALA A 574 8.68 -15.62 36.54
C ALA A 574 9.27 -16.28 37.79
N SER A 575 9.19 -17.61 37.87
CA SER A 575 9.87 -18.36 38.93
C SER A 575 11.38 -18.42 38.69
N ILE A 576 12.16 -18.10 39.72
CA ILE A 576 13.62 -18.20 39.77
C ILE A 576 14.00 -19.36 40.70
N PRO A 577 14.45 -20.52 40.21
CA PRO A 577 14.89 -21.60 41.10
C PRO A 577 16.23 -21.24 41.77
N SER A 578 16.19 -20.60 42.94
CA SER A 578 17.38 -19.97 43.54
C SER A 578 18.52 -20.97 43.74
N ARG A 579 18.20 -22.23 44.04
CA ARG A 579 19.16 -23.34 44.19
C ARG A 579 19.95 -23.64 42.91
N GLU A 580 19.32 -23.61 41.74
CA GLU A 580 19.97 -23.90 40.45
C GLU A 580 20.86 -22.76 39.94
N LEU A 581 20.65 -21.55 40.49
CA LEU A 581 21.30 -20.33 40.03
C LEU A 581 22.45 -19.86 40.92
N ARG A 582 22.70 -20.53 42.06
CA ARG A 582 23.71 -20.14 43.06
C ARG A 582 25.12 -19.97 42.49
N ASN A 583 25.92 -19.18 43.19
CA ASN A 583 27.35 -18.99 42.93
C ASN A 583 27.67 -18.46 41.52
N THR A 584 26.71 -17.86 40.83
CA THR A 584 26.87 -17.34 39.47
C THR A 584 25.99 -16.10 39.28
N VAL A 585 26.45 -15.17 38.44
CA VAL A 585 25.67 -14.01 38.01
C VAL A 585 24.98 -14.31 36.69
N TRP A 586 23.69 -14.04 36.61
CA TRP A 586 22.85 -14.35 35.46
C TRP A 586 22.39 -13.08 34.75
N ARG A 587 22.60 -13.03 33.43
CA ARG A 587 21.95 -12.01 32.60
C ARG A 587 20.51 -12.41 32.35
N THR A 588 19.63 -11.43 32.45
CA THR A 588 18.20 -11.60 32.15
C THR A 588 17.89 -11.14 30.73
N GLY A 589 17.03 -11.89 30.06
CA GLY A 589 16.46 -11.54 28.77
C GLY A 589 15.00 -11.99 28.69
N LEU A 590 14.22 -11.27 27.92
CA LEU A 590 12.80 -11.54 27.71
C LEU A 590 12.62 -12.22 26.35
N GLY A 591 12.13 -13.44 26.32
CA GLY A 591 11.68 -14.11 25.11
C GLY A 591 10.39 -13.46 24.62
N LEU A 592 10.43 -12.96 23.38
CA LEU A 592 9.30 -12.34 22.69
C LEU A 592 8.65 -13.34 21.73
N PRO A 593 7.38 -13.12 21.32
CA PRO A 593 6.67 -14.01 20.40
C PRO A 593 7.37 -14.23 19.05
N ASP A 594 8.15 -13.25 18.59
CA ASP A 594 8.95 -13.33 17.35
C ASP A 594 10.27 -14.11 17.51
N GLY A 595 10.45 -14.81 18.63
CA GLY A 595 11.61 -15.63 18.94
C GLY A 595 12.85 -14.86 19.41
N ARG A 596 12.81 -13.53 19.44
CA ARG A 596 13.93 -12.72 19.92
C ARG A 596 13.99 -12.72 21.43
N VAL A 597 15.21 -12.51 21.95
CA VAL A 597 15.46 -12.43 23.39
C VAL A 597 16.24 -11.16 23.75
N PRO A 598 15.62 -9.96 23.71
CA PRO A 598 16.27 -8.74 24.19
C PRO A 598 16.68 -8.84 25.65
N ALA A 599 17.84 -8.27 25.99
CA ALA A 599 18.32 -8.19 27.36
C ALA A 599 17.55 -7.13 28.16
N LEU A 600 17.18 -7.45 29.40
CA LEU A 600 16.50 -6.52 30.31
C LEU A 600 17.47 -5.53 31.00
N ALA A 601 18.76 -5.57 30.68
CA ALA A 601 19.80 -4.78 31.38
C ALA A 601 19.88 -4.99 32.91
N LEU A 602 19.26 -6.07 33.41
CA LEU A 602 19.32 -6.52 34.80
C LEU A 602 20.15 -7.81 34.90
N LEU A 603 20.83 -7.97 36.02
CA LEU A 603 21.55 -9.18 36.41
C LEU A 603 20.95 -9.72 37.70
N LEU A 604 20.86 -11.04 37.81
CA LEU A 604 20.52 -11.72 39.06
C LEU A 604 21.80 -12.27 39.68
N ARG A 605 22.10 -11.87 40.91
CA ARG A 605 23.14 -12.47 41.75
C ARG A 605 22.46 -13.30 42.81
N VAL A 606 22.77 -14.59 42.84
CA VAL A 606 22.19 -15.51 43.82
C VAL A 606 23.28 -15.98 44.77
N GLY A 607 23.18 -15.56 46.02
CA GLY A 607 24.11 -15.89 47.09
C GLY A 607 23.89 -17.29 47.68
N ARG A 608 24.47 -17.53 48.87
CA ARG A 608 24.52 -18.88 49.49
C ARG A 608 23.31 -19.18 50.39
N GLY A 609 22.62 -18.16 50.88
CA GLY A 609 21.39 -18.28 51.68
C GLY A 609 20.15 -18.63 50.85
N ARG A 610 19.05 -19.02 51.51
CA ARG A 610 17.72 -19.10 50.85
C ARG A 610 17.16 -17.66 50.81
N GLY A 611 16.69 -17.19 49.65
CA GLY A 611 16.19 -15.82 49.48
C GLY A 611 17.25 -14.74 49.20
N ASP A 612 18.54 -15.11 49.13
CA ASP A 612 19.64 -14.16 48.86
C ASP A 612 19.78 -13.90 47.35
N VAL A 613 18.77 -13.25 46.76
CA VAL A 613 18.74 -12.88 45.33
C VAL A 613 18.80 -11.36 45.20
N GLU A 614 19.93 -10.85 44.72
CA GLU A 614 20.13 -9.43 44.45
C GLU A 614 19.93 -9.15 42.96
N VAL A 615 19.05 -8.19 42.64
CA VAL A 615 18.93 -7.65 41.28
C VAL A 615 19.87 -6.47 41.14
N VAL A 616 20.81 -6.53 40.19
CA VAL A 616 21.77 -5.44 39.93
C VAL A 616 21.75 -5.03 38.46
N ARG A 617 22.15 -3.79 38.18
CA ARG A 617 22.21 -3.30 36.80
C ARG A 617 23.37 -3.95 36.05
N ALA A 618 23.12 -4.39 34.82
CA ALA A 618 24.19 -4.82 33.93
C ALA A 618 25.07 -3.62 33.56
N GLY A 619 26.37 -3.68 33.87
CA GLY A 619 27.33 -2.64 33.49
C GLY A 619 27.34 -2.39 31.98
N ARG A 620 27.47 -1.12 31.56
CA ARG A 620 27.62 -0.78 30.14
C ARG A 620 28.86 -1.50 29.59
N PRO A 621 28.78 -2.18 28.43
CA PRO A 621 29.96 -2.81 27.86
C PRO A 621 31.03 -1.74 27.60
N GLY A 622 32.25 -1.96 28.08
CA GLY A 622 33.38 -1.06 27.84
C GLY A 622 33.64 -0.82 26.35
N PRO A 623 34.35 0.27 25.99
CA PRO A 623 34.51 0.75 24.61
C PRO A 623 34.99 -0.34 23.63
N LEU A 624 35.90 -1.22 24.05
CA LEU A 624 36.37 -2.37 23.26
C LEU A 624 35.24 -3.35 22.89
N ARG A 625 34.35 -3.71 23.83
CA ARG A 625 33.23 -4.62 23.54
C ARG A 625 32.19 -3.99 22.63
N ARG A 626 32.07 -2.66 22.63
CA ARG A 626 31.23 -1.90 21.69
C ARG A 626 31.79 -1.99 20.27
N LEU A 627 33.11 -1.77 20.11
CA LEU A 627 33.83 -1.92 18.84
C LEU A 627 33.72 -3.34 18.28
N VAL A 628 33.92 -4.37 19.11
CA VAL A 628 33.79 -5.78 18.70
C VAL A 628 32.36 -6.11 18.27
N ARG A 629 31.34 -5.54 18.93
CA ARG A 629 29.93 -5.78 18.58
C ARG A 629 29.52 -5.07 17.29
N VAL A 630 30.05 -3.86 17.04
CA VAL A 630 29.90 -3.14 15.77
C VAL A 630 30.60 -3.89 14.65
N ALA A 631 31.85 -4.32 14.86
CA ALA A 631 32.61 -5.11 13.90
C ALA A 631 31.91 -6.43 13.56
N ARG A 632 31.40 -7.17 14.55
CA ARG A 632 30.63 -8.41 14.31
C ARG A 632 29.31 -8.17 13.57
N ARG A 633 28.64 -7.04 13.82
CA ARG A 633 27.38 -6.69 13.12
C ARG A 633 27.66 -6.27 11.66
N ALA A 634 28.76 -5.57 11.43
CA ALA A 634 29.27 -5.27 10.09
C ALA A 634 29.71 -6.53 9.35
N LEU A 635 30.43 -7.45 10.01
CA LEU A 635 30.84 -8.74 9.45
C LEU A 635 29.63 -9.62 9.09
N ARG A 636 28.62 -9.70 9.96
CA ARG A 636 27.38 -10.45 9.65
C ARG A 636 26.56 -9.81 8.53
N ALA A 637 26.56 -8.48 8.43
CA ALA A 637 25.92 -7.79 7.31
C ALA A 637 26.68 -8.00 5.99
N ALA A 638 28.01 -8.12 6.04
CA ALA A 638 28.84 -8.46 4.89
C ALA A 638 28.67 -9.94 4.49
N LEU A 639 28.69 -10.86 5.46
CA LEU A 639 28.56 -12.31 5.22
C LEU A 639 27.12 -12.76 4.88
N GLY A 640 26.11 -12.03 5.36
CA GLY A 640 24.71 -12.21 4.96
C GLY A 640 24.41 -11.65 3.56
N ARG A 641 25.30 -10.84 2.99
CA ARG A 641 25.25 -10.44 1.57
C ARG A 641 26.01 -11.39 0.64
N THR A 642 26.82 -12.30 1.18
CA THR A 642 27.60 -13.26 0.38
C THR A 642 27.05 -14.70 0.42
N SER A 643 25.89 -14.95 1.02
CA SER A 643 25.28 -16.29 1.12
C SER A 643 24.00 -16.50 0.30
N THR A 644 23.66 -15.58 -0.61
CA THR A 644 22.69 -15.81 -1.70
C THR A 644 23.36 -16.09 -3.05
N GLY A 645 24.58 -16.63 -3.01
CA GLY A 645 25.29 -17.10 -4.20
C GLY A 645 25.97 -18.43 -3.88
N ARG A 646 25.44 -19.51 -4.46
CA ARG A 646 25.81 -20.93 -4.31
C ARG A 646 25.28 -21.65 -3.06
N ALA A 647 24.07 -22.20 -3.19
CA ALA A 647 23.81 -23.62 -3.08
C ALA A 647 22.56 -23.94 -3.91
#